data_AF-A0A927MBM1-F1
#
_entry.id   AF-A0A927MBM1-F1
#
_cell.length_a   1.000
_cell.length_b   1.000
_cell.length_c   1.000
_cell.angle_alpha   90.00
_cell.angle_beta   90.00
_cell.angle_gamma   90.00
#
_symmetry.space_group_name_H-M   'P 1'
#
loop_
_entity.id
_entity.type
_entity.pdbx_description
1 polymer ?
#
loop_
_entity_poly.entity_id
_entity_poly.type
_entity_poly.pdbx_seq_one_letter_code
_entity_poly.pdbx_strand_id
1 'polypeptide(L)'
;MQTPDRSTSSRSGRPARPRPVRLGAAALGLTLVVQTVVPTGPVVATPVAQAAAAPAGAPQIVPVPVSTVAVPDETFTAGPETRIVLAPGSGDTSTPAQALAAVLRPSTGYPLPVVHDTPRTGDITLRLTDATDLGDEGYRLDATSDGVRIEAARPAGLFYGVQTLRQLLPPWVESRTVQPGPWTVAGVRINDVPRYGYRGVMLDIARHFHPPAVVKRLIDQAAAYKVNTLHLHVGDDQGFRIAIDGRPELTEIGAQFSINNDPGGFWTQAEYVDVVNYAATRFMTVIPEVDTPGHTNAIIMSYAGDEADPVLPDVNCSNRTPPVWNLTGAVGYSALCPESPNTWAILTDIVTQLSALTPGPYYHFGGDEVPASVLSHDRFVDFVDRKADLVATQDKIAMGWAEISQGNFDRPGAAPSVAQFWNNGNPTGAGGDSARRAVQKGMKVVMSPANHTYLDMKQFPGSPLGLTWAGTLDVSHFYHWSGTSSDPGSYIPARTANGVTLPAVTDADILGVESPIWSETLLTGADIEFQAFPRLPATAEIGWSPKTHPDRTLDSFVNRLAGHGLRWQLQGTNFHPSPQVPWRVDVTAPDISAATRTVDGVIASVSAPGATPEQVTATVDWGDGTSSAATVSGTPGTVTRVNGLYTATASHRYARDGVYRATVTATRPGGGSSTSEFTVVVETCTTTVSGTHRGPLIVGAGVTCLAGATVTGPVTVRPGASLIASAASVRGPVSATGAVTVELLGGSVDGPVTVAGTRGQLVVEKVRIGGPLVLTGSATDPAPLVAGNSVHGPLVCSGNTPAPVNGGLANTVRGPVTGQCRGL
;
A
#
# COMPACT_ATOMS: atom_id res chain seq x y z
N MET A 1 60.26 -55.83 -31.80
CA MET A 1 59.81 -57.24 -31.81
C MET A 1 60.14 -57.81 -30.43
N GLN A 2 59.19 -58.49 -29.78
CA GLN A 2 59.34 -59.28 -28.53
C GLN A 2 59.92 -58.60 -27.25
N THR A 3 59.07 -58.58 -26.21
CA THR A 3 59.43 -58.67 -24.77
C THR A 3 59.97 -60.08 -24.45
N PRO A 4 60.61 -60.40 -23.28
CA PRO A 4 59.82 -60.82 -22.09
C PRO A 4 60.48 -60.83 -20.65
N ASP A 5 59.60 -60.74 -19.62
CA ASP A 5 59.47 -61.49 -18.33
C ASP A 5 60.52 -61.67 -17.17
N ARG A 6 59.94 -61.78 -15.94
CA ARG A 6 60.26 -62.61 -14.71
C ARG A 6 61.53 -62.30 -13.87
N SER A 7 61.51 -62.10 -12.53
CA SER A 7 60.99 -62.82 -11.30
C SER A 7 62.00 -63.85 -10.70
N THR A 8 62.15 -64.15 -9.39
CA THR A 8 61.20 -64.48 -8.28
C THR A 8 61.83 -64.49 -6.84
N SER A 9 60.99 -64.63 -5.78
CA SER A 9 61.25 -65.35 -4.48
C SER A 9 61.89 -64.56 -3.28
N SER A 10 61.78 -64.94 -1.98
CA SER A 10 61.13 -66.11 -1.30
C SER A 10 60.87 -65.93 0.24
N ARG A 11 59.84 -66.61 0.80
CA ARG A 11 59.68 -67.19 2.20
C ARG A 11 59.69 -66.24 3.43
N SER A 12 59.15 -66.55 4.63
CA SER A 12 58.28 -67.59 5.26
C SER A 12 57.43 -66.93 6.40
N GLY A 13 56.50 -67.54 7.17
CA GLY A 13 56.04 -68.93 7.39
C GLY A 13 54.72 -69.02 8.22
N ARG A 14 54.35 -70.22 8.72
CA ARG A 14 53.09 -70.58 9.44
C ARG A 14 53.33 -71.85 10.32
N PRO A 15 52.41 -72.39 11.18
CA PRO A 15 50.93 -72.54 11.07
C PRO A 15 50.19 -71.74 12.19
N ALA A 16 49.07 -72.08 12.87
CA ALA A 16 48.15 -73.24 12.95
C ALA A 16 46.69 -72.84 13.36
N ARG A 17 45.87 -73.78 13.87
CA ARG A 17 44.47 -73.62 14.37
C ARG A 17 44.13 -74.67 15.45
N PRO A 18 43.04 -74.52 16.25
CA PRO A 18 41.77 -75.14 15.83
C PRO A 18 40.44 -74.41 16.20
N ARG A 19 39.51 -74.43 15.23
CA ARG A 19 38.02 -74.49 15.33
C ARG A 19 37.17 -73.29 15.88
N PRO A 20 35.84 -73.25 15.59
CA PRO A 20 35.04 -72.02 15.62
C PRO A 20 33.67 -72.09 16.37
N VAL A 21 33.09 -70.91 16.66
CA VAL A 21 31.64 -70.70 16.86
C VAL A 21 31.22 -69.41 16.11
N ARG A 22 29.94 -69.31 15.70
CA ARG A 22 29.37 -68.17 14.95
C ARG A 22 28.65 -67.18 15.88
N LEU A 23 28.74 -65.89 15.56
CA LEU A 23 27.75 -64.79 15.73
C LEU A 23 28.50 -63.46 15.44
N GLY A 24 28.00 -62.48 14.68
CA GLY A 24 26.83 -62.42 13.80
C GLY A 24 26.69 -61.02 13.18
N ALA A 25 26.09 -60.92 11.98
CA ALA A 25 25.85 -59.68 11.22
C ALA A 25 27.08 -58.86 10.75
N ALA A 26 26.88 -58.03 9.72
CA ALA A 26 27.92 -57.21 9.11
C ALA A 26 28.00 -55.83 9.76
N ALA A 27 29.22 -55.31 9.93
CA ALA A 27 29.43 -53.90 10.31
C ALA A 27 29.48 -53.04 9.04
N LEU A 28 28.46 -52.20 8.84
CA LEU A 28 28.41 -51.27 7.71
C LEU A 28 27.73 -49.97 8.16
N GLY A 29 28.54 -48.92 8.37
CA GLY A 29 28.15 -47.53 8.54
C GLY A 29 27.17 -47.16 9.67
N LEU A 30 27.66 -46.52 10.74
CA LEU A 30 26.92 -45.41 11.35
C LEU A 30 27.84 -44.44 12.12
N THR A 31 27.52 -43.15 12.05
CA THR A 31 28.15 -42.08 12.82
C THR A 31 27.67 -42.13 14.28
N LEU A 32 28.56 -41.94 15.25
CA LEU A 32 28.18 -42.04 16.67
C LEU A 32 27.45 -40.77 17.15
N VAL A 33 26.14 -40.88 17.38
CA VAL A 33 25.34 -39.82 17.99
C VAL A 33 25.49 -39.87 19.51
N VAL A 34 26.06 -38.82 20.11
CA VAL A 34 26.05 -38.63 21.57
C VAL A 34 24.71 -38.01 21.98
N GLN A 35 23.76 -38.85 22.41
CA GLN A 35 22.50 -38.37 22.97
C GLN A 35 22.71 -37.80 24.37
N THR A 36 22.99 -36.49 24.45
CA THR A 36 22.70 -35.71 25.66
C THR A 36 21.19 -35.50 25.73
N VAL A 37 20.52 -36.20 26.65
CA VAL A 37 19.09 -35.99 26.92
C VAL A 37 18.92 -34.66 27.66
N VAL A 38 18.82 -33.57 26.90
CA VAL A 38 18.30 -32.30 27.41
C VAL A 38 16.79 -32.49 27.61
N PRO A 39 16.24 -32.27 28.81
CA PRO A 39 14.81 -32.40 29.02
C PRO A 39 14.08 -31.31 28.22
N THR A 40 13.21 -31.71 27.31
CA THR A 40 12.28 -30.83 26.61
C THR A 40 11.21 -30.34 27.56
N GLY A 41 11.57 -29.36 28.40
CA GLY A 41 10.58 -28.52 29.08
C GLY A 41 9.65 -27.89 28.04
N PRO A 42 8.39 -27.60 28.42
CA PRO A 42 7.46 -26.96 27.50
C PRO A 42 8.06 -25.63 27.03
N VAL A 43 8.00 -25.37 25.72
CA VAL A 43 8.32 -24.05 25.18
C VAL A 43 7.24 -23.11 25.70
N VAL A 44 7.54 -22.41 26.79
CA VAL A 44 6.75 -21.28 27.28
C VAL A 44 6.94 -20.17 26.26
N ALA A 45 6.06 -20.15 25.26
CA ALA A 45 5.92 -19.01 24.38
C ALA A 45 5.65 -17.79 25.28
N THR A 46 6.60 -16.86 25.33
CA THR A 46 6.38 -15.57 25.97
C THR A 46 5.19 -14.92 25.27
N PRO A 47 4.12 -14.54 26.01
CA PRO A 47 2.98 -13.92 25.40
C PRO A 47 3.44 -12.59 24.79
N VAL A 48 3.44 -12.52 23.45
CA VAL A 48 3.61 -11.25 22.74
C VAL A 48 2.52 -10.33 23.26
N ALA A 49 2.91 -9.19 23.81
CA ALA A 49 1.95 -8.22 24.34
C ALA A 49 1.07 -7.75 23.18
N GLN A 50 -0.19 -8.22 23.16
CA GLN A 50 -1.13 -7.88 22.12
C GLN A 50 -1.48 -6.39 22.28
N ALA A 51 -0.88 -5.56 21.42
CA ALA A 51 -1.07 -4.12 21.45
C ALA A 51 -2.56 -3.79 21.45
N ALA A 52 -2.99 -2.96 22.41
CA ALA A 52 -4.38 -2.57 22.51
C ALA A 52 -4.79 -1.87 21.20
N ALA A 53 -5.84 -2.36 20.56
CA ALA A 53 -6.35 -1.76 19.34
C ALA A 53 -6.81 -0.33 19.63
N ALA A 54 -6.30 0.64 18.86
CA ALA A 54 -6.69 2.04 19.01
C ALA A 54 -8.21 2.22 18.88
N PRO A 55 -8.84 3.07 19.70
CA PRO A 55 -10.29 3.24 19.69
C PRO A 55 -10.79 3.72 18.32
N ALA A 56 -11.97 3.22 17.93
CA ALA A 56 -12.64 3.65 16.71
C ALA A 56 -12.86 5.18 16.74
N GLY A 57 -12.32 5.88 15.74
CA GLY A 57 -12.38 7.35 15.63
C GLY A 57 -11.03 8.07 15.75
N ALA A 58 -9.97 7.42 16.25
CA ALA A 58 -8.64 8.05 16.32
C ALA A 58 -8.02 8.23 14.91
N PRO A 59 -7.61 9.46 14.50
CA PRO A 59 -7.03 9.71 13.18
C PRO A 59 -5.82 8.83 12.85
N GLN A 60 -5.85 8.17 11.70
CA GLN A 60 -4.80 7.26 11.23
C GLN A 60 -3.72 8.05 10.46
N ILE A 61 -3.09 9.00 11.13
CA ILE A 61 -2.12 9.92 10.53
C ILE A 61 -0.68 9.45 10.83
N VAL A 62 0.14 9.34 9.78
CA VAL A 62 1.57 9.04 9.84
C VAL A 62 2.29 9.93 8.80
N PRO A 63 3.28 10.77 9.20
CA PRO A 63 3.72 11.06 10.57
C PRO A 63 2.67 11.70 11.48
N VAL A 64 2.74 11.46 12.79
CA VAL A 64 1.89 12.14 13.78
C VAL A 64 2.15 13.66 13.78
N PRO A 65 1.12 14.52 13.63
CA PRO A 65 1.31 15.97 13.60
C PRO A 65 1.82 16.57 14.91
N VAL A 66 2.38 17.78 14.86
CA VAL A 66 2.79 18.53 16.07
C VAL A 66 1.63 18.79 17.02
N SER A 67 0.42 19.00 16.49
CA SER A 67 -0.81 19.09 17.27
C SER A 67 -2.01 18.63 16.46
N THR A 68 -2.95 17.93 17.11
CA THR A 68 -4.24 17.54 16.55
C THR A 68 -5.31 17.76 17.61
N VAL A 69 -6.29 18.60 17.32
CA VAL A 69 -7.39 18.96 18.24
C VAL A 69 -8.71 18.62 17.55
N ALA A 70 -9.44 17.66 18.09
CA ALA A 70 -10.79 17.35 17.61
C ALA A 70 -11.73 18.55 17.81
N VAL A 71 -12.63 18.77 16.86
CA VAL A 71 -13.75 19.70 16.96
C VAL A 71 -15.02 18.85 17.07
N PRO A 72 -15.60 18.69 18.27
CA PRO A 72 -16.79 17.85 18.46
C PRO A 72 -17.96 18.30 17.61
N ASP A 73 -18.85 17.36 17.28
CA ASP A 73 -20.10 17.54 16.54
C ASP A 73 -19.99 18.11 15.10
N GLU A 74 -18.77 18.48 14.67
CA GLU A 74 -18.44 18.88 13.30
C GLU A 74 -18.04 17.68 12.43
N THR A 75 -18.45 17.66 11.16
CA THR A 75 -17.98 16.70 10.15
C THR A 75 -18.13 17.29 8.75
N PHE A 76 -17.01 17.43 8.03
CA PHE A 76 -17.02 17.73 6.61
C PHE A 76 -17.49 16.51 5.81
N THR A 77 -18.27 16.72 4.76
CA THR A 77 -18.60 15.69 3.76
C THR A 77 -18.36 16.24 2.36
N ALA A 78 -17.44 15.65 1.60
CA ALA A 78 -17.27 16.00 0.20
C ALA A 78 -18.46 15.46 -0.62
N GLY A 79 -18.94 16.25 -1.57
CA GLY A 79 -20.06 15.91 -2.44
C GLY A 79 -19.83 16.33 -3.90
N PRO A 80 -20.79 16.06 -4.81
CA PRO A 80 -20.66 16.41 -6.23
C PRO A 80 -20.38 17.89 -6.52
N GLU A 81 -20.83 18.78 -5.63
CA GLU A 81 -20.68 20.24 -5.70
C GLU A 81 -19.42 20.78 -4.99
N THR A 82 -18.63 19.91 -4.35
CA THR A 82 -17.37 20.30 -3.70
C THR A 82 -16.35 20.77 -4.73
N ARG A 83 -15.72 21.91 -4.46
CA ARG A 83 -14.65 22.49 -5.30
C ARG A 83 -13.33 22.47 -4.55
N ILE A 84 -12.22 22.54 -5.28
CA ILE A 84 -10.90 22.74 -4.70
C ILE A 84 -10.49 24.18 -5.03
N VAL A 85 -10.51 25.04 -4.02
CA VAL A 85 -10.42 26.49 -4.18
C VAL A 85 -9.02 27.00 -3.86
N LEU A 86 -8.44 27.72 -4.81
CA LEU A 86 -7.18 28.45 -4.66
C LEU A 86 -7.51 29.88 -4.25
N ALA A 87 -7.35 30.18 -2.95
CA ALA A 87 -7.87 31.41 -2.35
C ALA A 87 -7.21 32.68 -2.94
N PRO A 88 -7.96 33.74 -3.27
CA PRO A 88 -7.43 34.95 -3.89
C PRO A 88 -6.34 35.60 -3.03
N GLY A 89 -5.30 36.14 -3.68
CA GLY A 89 -4.11 36.68 -3.00
C GLY A 89 -3.07 35.62 -2.62
N SER A 90 -3.36 34.32 -2.75
CA SER A 90 -2.32 33.29 -2.77
C SER A 90 -1.48 33.41 -4.05
N GLY A 91 -0.20 33.05 -3.96
CA GLY A 91 0.63 32.74 -5.13
C GLY A 91 0.19 31.44 -5.83
N ASP A 92 1.04 30.86 -6.68
CA ASP A 92 0.68 29.61 -7.36
C ASP A 92 0.57 28.44 -6.37
N THR A 93 -0.64 27.92 -6.24
CA THR A 93 -1.03 26.77 -5.41
C THR A 93 -1.62 25.63 -6.24
N SER A 94 -1.47 25.67 -7.57
CA SER A 94 -2.10 24.74 -8.51
C SER A 94 -1.61 23.30 -8.33
N THR A 95 -0.30 23.08 -8.16
CA THR A 95 0.30 21.73 -8.02
C THR A 95 -0.28 20.94 -6.83
N PRO A 96 -0.30 21.45 -5.57
CA PRO A 96 -0.97 20.77 -4.46
C PRO A 96 -2.47 20.49 -4.70
N ALA A 97 -3.20 21.43 -5.32
CA ALA A 97 -4.62 21.28 -5.58
C ALA A 97 -4.94 20.25 -6.67
N GLN A 98 -4.16 20.20 -7.76
CA GLN A 98 -4.31 19.17 -8.79
C GLN A 98 -3.87 17.79 -8.28
N ALA A 99 -2.85 17.72 -7.41
CA ALA A 99 -2.46 16.48 -6.75
C ALA A 99 -3.59 15.91 -5.87
N LEU A 100 -4.26 16.77 -5.07
CA LEU A 100 -5.46 16.37 -4.32
C LEU A 100 -6.57 15.91 -5.28
N ALA A 101 -6.88 16.71 -6.31
CA ALA A 101 -7.97 16.41 -7.25
C ALA A 101 -7.74 15.09 -8.01
N ALA A 102 -6.49 14.76 -8.35
CA ALA A 102 -6.12 13.51 -9.02
C ALA A 102 -6.35 12.26 -8.14
N VAL A 103 -6.19 12.38 -6.81
CA VAL A 103 -6.49 11.29 -5.86
C VAL A 103 -7.99 11.16 -5.62
N LEU A 104 -8.72 12.28 -5.48
CA LEU A 104 -10.14 12.24 -5.10
C LEU A 104 -11.08 11.87 -6.26
N ARG A 105 -10.82 12.31 -7.50
CA ARG A 105 -11.74 12.09 -8.63
C ARG A 105 -12.05 10.60 -8.94
N PRO A 106 -11.09 9.67 -8.99
CA PRO A 106 -11.35 8.28 -9.38
C PRO A 106 -12.23 7.51 -8.38
N SER A 107 -12.05 7.75 -7.09
CA SER A 107 -12.77 7.09 -6.00
C SER A 107 -14.13 7.73 -5.73
N THR A 108 -14.23 9.05 -5.76
CA THR A 108 -15.50 9.77 -5.53
C THR A 108 -16.43 9.77 -6.75
N GLY A 109 -15.88 9.75 -7.96
CA GLY A 109 -16.61 10.04 -9.20
C GLY A 109 -17.05 11.51 -9.35
N TYR A 110 -16.65 12.40 -8.43
CA TYR A 110 -17.06 13.81 -8.44
C TYR A 110 -16.14 14.67 -9.33
N PRO A 111 -16.64 15.76 -9.95
CA PRO A 111 -15.83 16.61 -10.84
C PRO A 111 -14.65 17.28 -10.13
N LEU A 112 -14.87 17.73 -8.88
CA LEU A 112 -13.89 18.42 -8.02
C LEU A 112 -13.07 19.47 -8.79
N PRO A 113 -13.71 20.52 -9.32
CA PRO A 113 -13.02 21.51 -10.13
C PRO A 113 -12.01 22.29 -9.28
N VAL A 114 -10.79 22.46 -9.81
CA VAL A 114 -9.77 23.34 -9.21
C VAL A 114 -10.01 24.74 -9.76
N VAL A 115 -10.29 25.72 -8.88
CA VAL A 115 -10.73 27.07 -9.26
C VAL A 115 -10.02 28.16 -8.46
N HIS A 116 -9.77 29.31 -9.10
CA HIS A 116 -9.44 30.55 -8.40
C HIS A 116 -10.74 31.32 -8.14
N ASP A 117 -11.26 31.25 -6.92
CA ASP A 117 -12.53 31.87 -6.53
C ASP A 117 -12.57 32.12 -5.02
N THR A 118 -13.58 32.83 -4.53
CA THR A 118 -13.87 32.95 -3.09
C THR A 118 -14.42 31.62 -2.57
N PRO A 119 -13.91 31.09 -1.44
CA PRO A 119 -14.47 29.89 -0.80
C PRO A 119 -15.93 30.03 -0.38
N ARG A 120 -16.69 28.93 -0.48
CA ARG A 120 -18.06 28.77 0.03
C ARG A 120 -18.17 27.50 0.88
N THR A 121 -19.27 27.38 1.64
CA THR A 121 -19.62 26.14 2.35
C THR A 121 -19.58 24.92 1.43
N GLY A 122 -18.85 23.87 1.83
CA GLY A 122 -18.67 22.62 1.07
C GLY A 122 -17.41 22.56 0.18
N ASP A 123 -16.59 23.61 0.13
CA ASP A 123 -15.31 23.62 -0.59
C ASP A 123 -14.14 23.04 0.23
N ILE A 124 -13.08 22.63 -0.47
CA ILE A 124 -11.74 22.39 0.09
C ILE A 124 -10.84 23.55 -0.36
N THR A 125 -10.37 24.38 0.57
CA THR A 125 -9.60 25.61 0.29
C THR A 125 -8.11 25.41 0.56
N LEU A 126 -7.26 25.86 -0.36
CA LEU A 126 -5.81 25.97 -0.19
C LEU A 126 -5.42 27.45 -0.24
N ARG A 127 -4.67 27.94 0.77
CA ARG A 127 -4.29 29.35 0.92
C ARG A 127 -2.83 29.54 1.33
N LEU A 128 -2.10 30.40 0.63
CA LEU A 128 -0.79 30.88 1.10
C LEU A 128 -0.96 32.09 2.03
N THR A 129 -0.08 32.19 3.03
CA THR A 129 -0.19 33.13 4.15
C THR A 129 1.18 33.58 4.63
N ASP A 130 1.26 34.76 5.24
CA ASP A 130 2.51 35.28 5.85
C ASP A 130 2.80 34.67 7.24
N ALA A 131 2.33 33.45 7.52
CA ALA A 131 2.46 32.77 8.80
C ALA A 131 3.88 32.20 9.00
N THR A 132 4.80 33.06 9.45
CA THR A 132 6.23 32.72 9.62
C THR A 132 6.51 31.58 10.59
N ASP A 133 5.58 31.26 11.50
CA ASP A 133 5.73 30.17 12.47
C ASP A 133 5.58 28.76 11.84
N LEU A 134 5.12 28.67 10.58
CA LEU A 134 5.03 27.43 9.83
C LEU A 134 6.31 27.08 9.05
N GLY A 135 7.26 28.01 8.91
CA GLY A 135 8.44 27.82 8.07
C GLY A 135 8.10 27.49 6.61
N ASP A 136 9.01 26.83 5.89
CA ASP A 136 8.82 26.52 4.47
C ASP A 136 8.02 25.22 4.20
N GLU A 137 7.79 24.39 5.21
CA GLU A 137 7.14 23.07 5.06
C GLU A 137 5.92 22.83 5.97
N GLY A 138 5.66 23.72 6.94
CA GLY A 138 4.53 23.57 7.85
C GLY A 138 3.19 24.02 7.28
N TYR A 139 2.13 23.56 7.91
CA TYR A 139 0.76 23.90 7.54
C TYR A 139 -0.20 23.90 8.73
N ARG A 140 -1.36 24.53 8.52
CA ARG A 140 -2.56 24.37 9.33
C ARG A 140 -3.64 23.71 8.48
N LEU A 141 -4.40 22.80 9.08
CA LEU A 141 -5.57 22.18 8.47
C LEU A 141 -6.74 22.28 9.45
N ASP A 142 -7.80 22.97 9.05
CA ASP A 142 -9.09 22.97 9.74
C ASP A 142 -10.10 22.20 8.90
N ALA A 143 -10.82 21.26 9.51
CA ALA A 143 -11.99 20.60 8.93
C ALA A 143 -13.20 20.82 9.83
N THR A 144 -14.31 21.23 9.22
CA THR A 144 -15.61 21.54 9.85
C THR A 144 -16.74 21.16 8.89
N SER A 145 -17.99 21.14 9.35
CA SER A 145 -19.17 20.97 8.48
C SER A 145 -19.21 21.98 7.33
N ASP A 146 -18.70 23.19 7.55
CA ASP A 146 -18.57 24.22 6.51
C ASP A 146 -17.55 23.90 5.39
N GLY A 147 -16.57 23.01 5.61
CA GLY A 147 -15.51 22.78 4.63
C GLY A 147 -14.17 22.33 5.23
N VAL A 148 -13.16 22.22 4.36
CA VAL A 148 -11.77 22.01 4.76
C VAL A 148 -10.92 23.20 4.29
N ARG A 149 -9.99 23.66 5.14
CA ARG A 149 -9.08 24.77 4.86
C ARG A 149 -7.65 24.35 5.21
N ILE A 150 -6.75 24.43 4.23
CA ILE A 150 -5.31 24.16 4.38
C ILE A 150 -4.54 25.47 4.13
N GLU A 151 -3.73 25.88 5.10
CA GLU A 151 -2.95 27.12 5.07
C GLU A 151 -1.47 26.85 5.31
N ALA A 152 -0.58 27.52 4.56
CA ALA A 152 0.87 27.41 4.74
C ALA A 152 1.58 28.72 4.34
N ALA A 153 2.89 28.82 4.60
CA ALA A 153 3.71 29.93 4.09
C ALA A 153 4.35 29.63 2.70
N ARG A 154 4.34 28.36 2.27
CA ARG A 154 4.86 27.89 0.96
C ARG A 154 3.99 26.77 0.37
N PRO A 155 4.08 26.52 -0.95
CA PRO A 155 3.36 25.40 -1.58
C PRO A 155 3.70 24.00 -1.03
N ALA A 156 4.91 23.78 -0.49
CA ALA A 156 5.30 22.50 0.12
C ALA A 156 4.44 22.16 1.35
N GLY A 157 4.21 23.13 2.23
CA GLY A 157 3.29 22.95 3.36
C GLY A 157 1.86 22.63 2.93
N LEU A 158 1.35 23.28 1.87
CA LEU A 158 0.03 22.92 1.30
C LEU A 158 0.00 21.48 0.79
N PHE A 159 1.08 21.01 0.15
CA PHE A 159 1.20 19.62 -0.31
C PHE A 159 1.24 18.62 0.86
N TYR A 160 1.97 18.91 1.94
CA TYR A 160 1.99 18.04 3.13
C TYR A 160 0.68 18.06 3.91
N GLY A 161 -0.04 19.20 3.92
CA GLY A 161 -1.42 19.28 4.39
C GLY A 161 -2.38 18.43 3.55
N VAL A 162 -2.20 18.40 2.22
CA VAL A 162 -2.94 17.50 1.31
C VAL A 162 -2.66 16.02 1.62
N GLN A 163 -1.42 15.63 1.97
CA GLN A 163 -1.14 14.26 2.40
C GLN A 163 -1.88 13.90 3.70
N THR A 164 -1.93 14.81 4.67
CA THR A 164 -2.72 14.59 5.89
C THR A 164 -4.23 14.57 5.62
N LEU A 165 -4.76 15.36 4.68
CA LEU A 165 -6.16 15.30 4.27
C LEU A 165 -6.52 13.92 3.65
N ARG A 166 -5.66 13.36 2.80
CA ARG A 166 -5.84 11.99 2.27
C ARG A 166 -5.93 10.95 3.38
N GLN A 167 -5.09 11.08 4.42
CA GLN A 167 -5.05 10.18 5.57
C GLN A 167 -6.25 10.35 6.53
N LEU A 168 -6.85 11.55 6.57
CA LEU A 168 -8.08 11.84 7.32
C LEU A 168 -9.36 11.30 6.63
N LEU A 169 -9.40 11.32 5.29
CA LEU A 169 -10.49 10.73 4.49
C LEU A 169 -10.50 9.20 4.59
N PRO A 170 -11.66 8.51 4.37
CA PRO A 170 -11.74 7.05 4.44
C PRO A 170 -10.74 6.37 3.50
N PRO A 171 -10.09 5.24 3.87
CA PRO A 171 -9.04 4.61 3.06
C PRO A 171 -9.43 4.30 1.60
N TRP A 172 -10.72 3.99 1.37
CA TRP A 172 -11.32 3.79 0.04
C TRP A 172 -11.18 4.98 -0.93
N VAL A 173 -10.78 6.16 -0.44
CA VAL A 173 -10.47 7.35 -1.26
C VAL A 173 -9.27 7.12 -2.19
N GLU A 174 -8.40 6.17 -1.86
CA GLU A 174 -7.25 5.79 -2.69
C GLU A 174 -7.62 4.81 -3.83
N SER A 175 -8.91 4.48 -3.98
CA SER A 175 -9.39 3.59 -5.05
C SER A 175 -9.31 4.25 -6.44
N ARG A 176 -9.00 3.43 -7.45
CA ARG A 176 -8.99 3.85 -8.88
C ARG A 176 -10.35 3.73 -9.56
N THR A 177 -11.38 3.28 -8.85
CA THR A 177 -12.76 3.14 -9.32
C THR A 177 -13.73 3.73 -8.31
N VAL A 178 -14.92 4.15 -8.76
CA VAL A 178 -15.92 4.81 -7.91
C VAL A 178 -16.35 3.90 -6.75
N GLN A 179 -16.37 4.44 -5.53
CA GLN A 179 -16.82 3.79 -4.29
C GLN A 179 -18.03 4.56 -3.73
N PRO A 180 -18.91 3.95 -2.91
CA PRO A 180 -20.11 4.60 -2.40
C PRO A 180 -19.85 5.78 -1.43
N GLY A 181 -18.65 5.84 -0.82
CA GLY A 181 -18.36 6.77 0.28
C GLY A 181 -19.03 6.33 1.59
N PRO A 182 -19.52 7.25 2.44
CA PRO A 182 -19.49 8.70 2.30
C PRO A 182 -18.09 9.28 2.49
N TRP A 183 -17.83 10.45 1.89
CA TRP A 183 -16.49 11.06 1.85
C TRP A 183 -16.29 12.06 2.99
N THR A 184 -16.25 11.54 4.22
CA THR A 184 -16.25 12.34 5.44
C THR A 184 -14.86 12.66 5.99
N VAL A 185 -14.74 13.81 6.66
CA VAL A 185 -13.62 14.12 7.57
C VAL A 185 -14.22 14.64 8.87
N ALA A 186 -13.96 13.93 9.97
CA ALA A 186 -14.39 14.36 11.30
C ALA A 186 -13.76 15.71 11.68
N GLY A 187 -14.48 16.54 12.42
CA GLY A 187 -14.04 17.88 12.80
C GLY A 187 -12.68 17.86 13.49
N VAL A 188 -11.72 18.59 12.94
CA VAL A 188 -10.33 18.59 13.45
C VAL A 188 -9.60 19.89 13.10
N ARG A 189 -8.74 20.34 14.00
CA ARG A 189 -7.73 21.38 13.75
C ARG A 189 -6.34 20.78 13.95
N ILE A 190 -5.47 20.96 12.96
CA ILE A 190 -4.09 20.50 12.95
C ILE A 190 -3.19 21.71 12.70
N ASN A 191 -2.14 21.85 13.50
CA ASN A 191 -1.00 22.73 13.21
C ASN A 191 0.25 21.85 13.25
N ASP A 192 0.99 21.82 12.15
CA ASP A 192 2.04 20.82 11.89
C ASP A 192 3.25 21.44 11.18
N VAL A 193 4.45 21.03 11.58
CA VAL A 193 5.77 21.47 11.12
C VAL A 193 6.75 20.29 11.27
N PRO A 194 7.72 20.11 10.37
CA PRO A 194 8.73 19.06 10.53
C PRO A 194 9.74 19.39 11.63
N ARG A 195 10.24 18.35 12.31
CA ARG A 195 11.37 18.41 13.25
C ARG A 195 12.69 18.68 12.51
N TYR A 196 12.93 18.00 11.40
CA TYR A 196 14.14 18.14 10.59
C TYR A 196 13.81 18.54 9.14
N GLY A 197 14.60 19.47 8.59
CA GLY A 197 14.45 19.95 7.21
C GLY A 197 14.89 18.95 6.14
N TYR A 198 15.55 17.85 6.52
CA TYR A 198 15.90 16.75 5.63
C TYR A 198 15.23 15.45 6.09
N ARG A 199 14.52 14.80 5.17
CA ARG A 199 13.82 13.54 5.39
C ARG A 199 13.96 12.74 4.09
N GLY A 200 14.97 11.88 4.04
CA GLY A 200 15.42 11.24 2.81
C GLY A 200 14.98 9.79 2.64
N VAL A 201 14.93 9.37 1.38
CA VAL A 201 15.02 7.96 0.96
C VAL A 201 16.12 7.89 -0.10
N MET A 202 17.05 6.94 0.05
CA MET A 202 18.02 6.63 -1.02
C MET A 202 17.52 5.43 -1.81
N LEU A 203 17.70 5.45 -3.13
CA LEU A 203 17.60 4.25 -3.96
C LEU A 203 18.89 4.02 -4.73
N ASP A 204 19.46 2.84 -4.52
CA ASP A 204 20.50 2.22 -5.34
C ASP A 204 19.89 1.75 -6.67
N ILE A 205 20.42 2.28 -7.77
CA ILE A 205 20.16 1.76 -9.13
C ILE A 205 21.45 1.20 -9.77
N ALA A 206 22.56 1.18 -9.03
CA ALA A 206 23.88 0.78 -9.48
C ALA A 206 24.10 -0.73 -9.34
N ARG A 207 23.70 -1.36 -8.22
CA ARG A 207 23.86 -2.81 -8.01
C ARG A 207 22.91 -3.62 -8.89
N HIS A 208 21.64 -3.20 -8.99
CA HIS A 208 20.70 -3.62 -10.03
C HIS A 208 20.03 -2.40 -10.69
N PHE A 209 19.95 -2.41 -12.02
CA PHE A 209 19.33 -1.31 -12.76
C PHE A 209 17.81 -1.21 -12.52
N HIS A 210 17.33 0.01 -12.28
CA HIS A 210 15.90 0.32 -12.18
C HIS A 210 15.51 1.46 -13.14
N PRO A 211 14.44 1.30 -13.94
CA PRO A 211 14.01 2.32 -14.89
C PRO A 211 13.33 3.51 -14.18
N PRO A 212 13.27 4.70 -14.81
CA PRO A 212 12.71 5.92 -14.22
C PRO A 212 11.30 5.76 -13.60
N ALA A 213 10.47 4.90 -14.19
CA ALA A 213 9.11 4.62 -13.71
C ALA A 213 9.07 3.99 -12.30
N VAL A 214 10.07 3.19 -11.92
CA VAL A 214 10.18 2.62 -10.57
C VAL A 214 10.50 3.72 -9.55
N VAL A 215 11.42 4.61 -9.91
CA VAL A 215 11.85 5.72 -9.04
C VAL A 215 10.74 6.75 -8.87
N LYS A 216 10.02 7.09 -9.95
CA LYS A 216 8.81 7.93 -9.87
C LYS A 216 7.73 7.35 -8.97
N ARG A 217 7.56 6.01 -8.96
CA ARG A 217 6.64 5.33 -8.05
C ARG A 217 7.08 5.45 -6.59
N LEU A 218 8.38 5.28 -6.31
CA LEU A 218 8.94 5.48 -4.97
C LEU A 218 8.78 6.94 -4.50
N ILE A 219 8.96 7.93 -5.39
CA ILE A 219 8.70 9.36 -5.12
C ILE A 219 7.25 9.56 -4.64
N ASP A 220 6.25 9.05 -5.38
CA ASP A 220 4.83 9.19 -5.01
C ASP A 220 4.51 8.55 -3.64
N GLN A 221 5.16 7.43 -3.34
CA GLN A 221 4.96 6.67 -2.10
C GLN A 221 5.65 7.30 -0.90
N ALA A 222 6.88 7.80 -1.06
CA ALA A 222 7.65 8.47 -0.01
C ALA A 222 7.04 9.86 0.31
N ALA A 223 6.67 10.63 -0.72
CA ALA A 223 6.06 11.94 -0.56
C ALA A 223 4.73 11.90 0.22
N ALA A 224 3.98 10.79 0.14
CA ALA A 224 2.75 10.57 0.93
C ALA A 224 3.00 10.49 2.46
N TYR A 225 4.26 10.27 2.89
CA TYR A 225 4.72 10.32 4.27
C TYR A 225 5.58 11.55 4.58
N LYS A 226 5.52 12.58 3.72
CA LYS A 226 6.22 13.87 3.88
C LYS A 226 7.75 13.78 3.80
N VAL A 227 8.29 12.70 3.21
CA VAL A 227 9.71 12.59 2.79
C VAL A 227 9.98 13.67 1.74
N ASN A 228 11.11 14.38 1.83
CA ASN A 228 11.44 15.56 1.02
C ASN A 228 12.80 15.50 0.32
N THR A 229 13.55 14.40 0.46
CA THR A 229 14.76 14.13 -0.34
C THR A 229 14.67 12.76 -0.99
N LEU A 230 15.05 12.67 -2.26
CA LEU A 230 15.42 11.46 -2.96
C LEU A 230 16.92 11.48 -3.22
N HIS A 231 17.65 10.59 -2.58
CA HIS A 231 19.05 10.33 -2.87
C HIS A 231 19.13 9.21 -3.92
N LEU A 232 19.87 9.42 -5.00
CA LEU A 232 20.03 8.46 -6.10
C LEU A 232 21.48 8.01 -6.20
N HIS A 233 21.72 6.77 -5.79
CA HIS A 233 23.01 6.12 -5.94
C HIS A 233 23.11 5.52 -7.35
N VAL A 234 23.86 6.20 -8.24
CA VAL A 234 23.86 5.96 -9.70
C VAL A 234 25.21 5.48 -10.27
N GLY A 235 26.23 5.26 -9.44
CA GLY A 235 27.52 4.74 -9.89
C GLY A 235 28.24 3.99 -8.77
N ASP A 236 28.47 2.70 -9.01
CA ASP A 236 29.14 1.76 -8.10
C ASP A 236 30.07 0.79 -8.87
N ASP A 237 30.58 -0.24 -8.19
CA ASP A 237 31.40 -1.30 -8.74
C ASP A 237 30.71 -2.11 -9.86
N GLN A 238 29.41 -2.40 -9.72
CA GLN A 238 28.68 -3.28 -10.65
C GLN A 238 27.92 -2.52 -11.75
N GLY A 239 27.88 -1.19 -11.70
CA GLY A 239 27.48 -0.40 -12.86
C GLY A 239 27.37 1.11 -12.64
N PHE A 240 27.47 1.85 -13.75
CA PHE A 240 27.30 3.30 -13.84
C PHE A 240 26.07 3.62 -14.68
N ARG A 241 25.20 4.53 -14.22
CA ARG A 241 23.77 4.48 -14.56
C ARG A 241 23.17 5.74 -15.18
N ILE A 242 23.93 6.81 -15.41
CA ILE A 242 23.46 8.03 -16.09
C ILE A 242 24.39 8.34 -17.27
N ALA A 243 23.86 8.72 -18.42
CA ALA A 243 24.66 9.14 -19.57
C ALA A 243 25.40 10.47 -19.28
N ILE A 244 26.70 10.51 -19.61
CA ILE A 244 27.56 11.69 -19.49
C ILE A 244 28.09 12.04 -20.88
N ASP A 245 27.75 13.23 -21.38
CA ASP A 245 28.10 13.67 -22.72
C ASP A 245 29.63 13.80 -22.85
N GLY A 246 30.17 13.27 -23.95
CA GLY A 246 31.62 13.16 -24.16
C GLY A 246 32.28 11.99 -23.41
N ARG A 247 31.53 11.17 -22.68
CA ARG A 247 32.00 9.96 -21.97
C ARG A 247 31.11 8.75 -22.22
N PRO A 248 30.92 8.34 -23.49
CA PRO A 248 30.01 7.25 -23.84
C PRO A 248 30.40 5.92 -23.16
N GLU A 249 31.69 5.69 -22.90
CA GLU A 249 32.23 4.44 -22.37
C GLU A 249 31.63 4.07 -21.01
N LEU A 250 31.34 5.08 -20.17
CA LEU A 250 30.68 4.93 -18.88
C LEU A 250 29.31 4.23 -18.98
N THR A 251 28.66 4.29 -20.14
CA THR A 251 27.35 3.70 -20.40
C THR A 251 27.34 2.64 -21.50
N GLU A 252 28.26 2.70 -22.47
CA GLU A 252 28.44 1.65 -23.49
C GLU A 252 29.15 0.42 -22.92
N ILE A 253 30.05 0.61 -21.94
CA ILE A 253 30.70 -0.45 -21.17
C ILE A 253 30.12 -0.46 -19.75
N GLY A 254 30.31 0.61 -18.98
CA GLY A 254 30.04 0.67 -17.53
C GLY A 254 28.60 0.41 -17.09
N ALA A 255 27.62 0.43 -18.01
CA ALA A 255 26.22 0.14 -17.70
C ALA A 255 25.74 -1.27 -18.11
N GLN A 256 26.54 -2.08 -18.81
CA GLN A 256 26.06 -3.31 -19.49
C GLN A 256 25.39 -4.33 -18.55
N PHE A 257 25.87 -4.45 -17.32
CA PHE A 257 25.46 -5.50 -16.37
C PHE A 257 24.96 -4.92 -15.05
N SER A 258 24.38 -5.81 -14.25
CA SER A 258 24.07 -5.70 -12.83
C SER A 258 24.84 -6.79 -12.06
N ILE A 259 24.63 -6.90 -10.74
CA ILE A 259 25.07 -8.06 -9.95
C ILE A 259 24.64 -9.40 -10.61
N ASN A 260 25.40 -10.47 -10.35
CA ASN A 260 25.24 -11.82 -10.91
C ASN A 260 25.34 -11.91 -12.46
N ASN A 261 25.78 -10.85 -13.15
CA ASN A 261 25.70 -10.73 -14.61
C ASN A 261 24.24 -10.68 -15.11
N ASP A 262 23.30 -10.26 -14.27
CA ASP A 262 21.96 -9.88 -14.74
C ASP A 262 22.07 -8.63 -15.66
N PRO A 263 21.08 -8.37 -16.54
CA PRO A 263 21.11 -7.22 -17.42
C PRO A 263 21.23 -5.89 -16.65
N GLY A 264 22.07 -4.99 -17.16
CA GLY A 264 22.20 -3.62 -16.67
C GLY A 264 21.26 -2.66 -17.39
N GLY A 265 21.75 -1.43 -17.56
CA GLY A 265 21.02 -0.30 -18.12
C GLY A 265 21.52 1.02 -17.52
N PHE A 266 21.11 2.12 -18.15
CA PHE A 266 21.36 3.50 -17.72
C PHE A 266 20.18 4.39 -18.14
N TRP A 267 20.09 5.59 -17.58
CA TRP A 267 19.16 6.63 -18.02
C TRP A 267 19.88 7.65 -18.90
N THR A 268 19.20 8.15 -19.92
CA THR A 268 19.61 9.39 -20.60
C THR A 268 19.51 10.59 -19.66
N GLN A 269 20.24 11.68 -19.95
CA GLN A 269 20.11 12.92 -19.17
C GLN A 269 18.68 13.48 -19.20
N ALA A 270 17.95 13.26 -20.30
CA ALA A 270 16.54 13.63 -20.42
C ALA A 270 15.64 12.86 -19.44
N GLU A 271 15.88 11.56 -19.25
CA GLU A 271 15.17 10.74 -18.27
C GLU A 271 15.54 11.11 -16.82
N TYR A 272 16.82 11.43 -16.56
CA TYR A 272 17.24 11.95 -15.26
C TYR A 272 16.52 13.27 -14.92
N VAL A 273 16.51 14.23 -15.85
CA VAL A 273 15.79 15.51 -15.70
C VAL A 273 14.28 15.31 -15.58
N ASP A 274 13.69 14.31 -16.25
CA ASP A 274 12.28 13.92 -16.08
C ASP A 274 11.97 13.33 -14.69
N VAL A 275 12.91 12.60 -14.07
CA VAL A 275 12.81 12.17 -12.66
C VAL A 275 12.96 13.36 -11.70
N VAL A 276 13.94 14.25 -11.93
CA VAL A 276 14.18 15.46 -11.12
C VAL A 276 12.96 16.38 -11.13
N ASN A 277 12.38 16.64 -12.30
CA ASN A 277 11.15 17.44 -12.42
C ASN A 277 9.95 16.76 -11.74
N TYR A 278 9.84 15.43 -11.83
CA TYR A 278 8.78 14.70 -11.13
C TYR A 278 8.93 14.83 -9.61
N ALA A 279 10.13 14.64 -9.06
CA ALA A 279 10.45 14.86 -7.65
C ALA A 279 10.09 16.28 -7.19
N ALA A 280 10.44 17.31 -7.99
CA ALA A 280 10.11 18.70 -7.69
C ALA A 280 8.60 18.94 -7.56
N THR A 281 7.75 18.31 -8.40
CA THR A 281 6.27 18.40 -8.25
C THR A 281 5.70 17.73 -7.00
N ARG A 282 6.51 16.91 -6.30
CA ARG A 282 6.20 16.32 -4.98
C ARG A 282 6.91 17.04 -3.83
N PHE A 283 7.57 18.16 -4.11
CA PHE A 283 8.44 18.88 -3.18
C PHE A 283 9.56 18.01 -2.61
N MET A 284 10.11 17.12 -3.45
CA MET A 284 11.29 16.33 -3.16
C MET A 284 12.52 16.90 -3.88
N THR A 285 13.59 17.14 -3.13
CA THR A 285 14.93 17.46 -3.65
C THR A 285 15.59 16.18 -4.15
N VAL A 286 16.23 16.20 -5.32
CA VAL A 286 17.09 15.10 -5.77
C VAL A 286 18.54 15.39 -5.42
N ILE A 287 19.25 14.36 -4.95
CA ILE A 287 20.70 14.36 -4.73
C ILE A 287 21.29 13.19 -5.53
N PRO A 288 22.13 13.43 -6.56
CA PRO A 288 22.89 12.37 -7.21
C PRO A 288 24.07 11.92 -6.34
N GLU A 289 24.34 10.62 -6.36
CA GLU A 289 25.59 10.00 -5.92
C GLU A 289 26.28 9.27 -7.07
N VAL A 290 27.54 9.63 -7.29
CA VAL A 290 28.54 8.75 -7.90
C VAL A 290 29.63 8.59 -6.87
N ASP A 291 29.75 7.39 -6.32
CA ASP A 291 30.68 7.09 -5.23
C ASP A 291 32.13 7.16 -5.72
N THR A 292 32.99 7.73 -4.87
CA THR A 292 34.41 7.97 -5.08
C THR A 292 35.14 8.23 -3.75
N PRO A 293 36.39 7.74 -3.56
CA PRO A 293 37.19 7.00 -4.53
C PRO A 293 36.87 5.50 -4.57
N GLY A 294 36.24 4.93 -3.54
CA GLY A 294 35.75 3.54 -3.54
C GLY A 294 34.63 3.30 -4.53
N HIS A 295 34.13 2.07 -4.62
CA HIS A 295 32.96 1.70 -5.42
C HIS A 295 33.02 2.17 -6.89
N THR A 296 34.21 2.16 -7.48
CA THR A 296 34.47 2.75 -8.80
C THR A 296 34.76 1.73 -9.89
N ASN A 297 34.55 0.43 -9.65
CA ASN A 297 34.94 -0.60 -10.61
C ASN A 297 34.23 -0.48 -11.96
N ALA A 298 32.98 0.00 -12.06
CA ALA A 298 32.34 0.25 -13.36
C ALA A 298 33.02 1.37 -14.15
N ILE A 299 33.46 2.45 -13.48
CA ILE A 299 34.24 3.54 -14.09
C ILE A 299 35.61 3.02 -14.54
N ILE A 300 36.28 2.23 -13.70
CA ILE A 300 37.57 1.60 -14.02
C ILE A 300 37.46 0.67 -15.24
N MET A 301 36.43 -0.19 -15.30
CA MET A 301 36.21 -1.10 -16.42
C MET A 301 35.86 -0.36 -17.73
N SER A 302 35.22 0.80 -17.64
CA SER A 302 34.91 1.65 -18.80
C SER A 302 36.16 2.23 -19.48
N TYR A 303 37.28 2.33 -18.76
CA TYR A 303 38.54 2.90 -19.25
C TYR A 303 39.73 1.92 -19.16
N ALA A 304 39.47 0.61 -19.04
CA ALA A 304 40.49 -0.42 -18.90
C ALA A 304 41.26 -0.75 -20.20
N GLY A 305 40.68 -0.42 -21.36
CA GLY A 305 41.19 -0.80 -22.69
C GLY A 305 40.90 -2.26 -23.07
N ASP A 306 41.07 -2.59 -24.35
CA ASP A 306 41.18 -3.97 -24.82
C ASP A 306 42.58 -4.52 -24.50
N GLU A 307 42.75 -5.85 -24.40
CA GLU A 307 44.06 -6.49 -24.18
C GLU A 307 45.13 -6.12 -25.25
N ALA A 308 44.72 -5.55 -26.38
CA ALA A 308 45.58 -5.14 -27.48
C ALA A 308 46.15 -3.70 -27.37
N ASP A 309 45.54 -2.81 -26.57
CA ASP A 309 46.02 -1.42 -26.40
C ASP A 309 45.76 -0.92 -24.95
N PRO A 310 46.72 -1.10 -24.01
CA PRO A 310 46.51 -0.95 -22.57
C PRO A 310 46.57 0.51 -22.09
N VAL A 311 45.74 1.37 -22.68
CA VAL A 311 45.62 2.81 -22.43
C VAL A 311 44.30 3.05 -21.66
N LEU A 312 44.27 3.20 -20.32
CA LEU A 312 45.38 3.23 -19.36
C LEU A 312 45.00 2.57 -18.02
N PRO A 313 45.93 1.88 -17.33
CA PRO A 313 45.76 1.50 -15.92
C PRO A 313 46.04 2.66 -14.94
N ASP A 314 45.98 3.93 -15.37
CA ASP A 314 46.36 5.07 -14.52
C ASP A 314 45.27 5.50 -13.53
N VAL A 315 44.00 5.31 -13.88
CA VAL A 315 42.85 5.58 -13.00
C VAL A 315 42.65 4.50 -11.92
N ASN A 316 43.15 3.28 -12.13
CA ASN A 316 42.86 2.11 -11.30
C ASN A 316 43.85 1.96 -10.13
N CYS A 317 43.39 2.17 -8.91
CA CYS A 317 44.17 1.98 -7.68
C CYS A 317 43.81 0.71 -6.89
N SER A 318 43.03 -0.21 -7.48
CA SER A 318 42.85 -1.56 -6.92
C SER A 318 44.13 -2.39 -7.02
N ASN A 319 44.17 -3.51 -6.32
CA ASN A 319 45.28 -4.48 -6.39
C ASN A 319 45.21 -5.43 -7.60
N ARG A 320 44.37 -5.13 -8.62
CA ARG A 320 44.17 -5.96 -9.82
C ARG A 320 44.66 -5.24 -11.07
N THR A 321 45.61 -5.86 -11.77
CA THR A 321 46.11 -5.41 -13.07
C THR A 321 46.26 -6.65 -13.98
N PRO A 322 45.46 -6.79 -15.07
CA PRO A 322 44.34 -5.92 -15.46
C PRO A 322 43.22 -5.87 -14.38
N PRO A 323 42.35 -4.85 -14.42
CA PRO A 323 41.13 -4.83 -13.60
C PRO A 323 40.22 -6.01 -13.96
N VAL A 324 39.30 -6.36 -13.06
CA VAL A 324 38.39 -7.50 -13.23
C VAL A 324 37.01 -7.08 -12.78
N TRP A 325 36.00 -7.16 -13.67
CA TRP A 325 34.64 -6.79 -13.30
C TRP A 325 34.02 -7.84 -12.36
N ASN A 326 34.02 -7.51 -11.06
CA ASN A 326 33.49 -8.37 -10.02
C ASN A 326 32.01 -8.04 -9.76
N LEU A 327 31.12 -8.58 -10.61
CA LEU A 327 29.66 -8.44 -10.55
C LEU A 327 29.03 -9.24 -9.39
N THR A 328 29.58 -9.12 -8.18
CA THR A 328 29.06 -9.75 -6.95
C THR A 328 28.77 -8.67 -5.90
N GLY A 329 28.00 -9.01 -4.87
CA GLY A 329 27.81 -8.18 -3.67
C GLY A 329 29.01 -8.18 -2.72
N ALA A 330 30.22 -8.06 -3.27
CA ALA A 330 31.45 -7.80 -2.53
C ALA A 330 31.86 -6.35 -2.72
N VAL A 331 32.54 -5.79 -1.74
CA VAL A 331 32.72 -4.34 -1.53
C VAL A 331 34.17 -4.00 -1.15
N GLY A 332 34.54 -2.72 -1.17
CA GLY A 332 35.83 -2.23 -0.66
C GLY A 332 37.08 -2.77 -1.38
N TYR A 333 36.97 -3.19 -2.65
CA TYR A 333 38.10 -3.75 -3.42
C TYR A 333 38.57 -2.85 -4.59
N SER A 334 37.82 -1.81 -4.92
CA SER A 334 38.13 -0.82 -5.97
C SER A 334 38.60 0.52 -5.38
N ALA A 335 39.34 1.29 -6.17
CA ALA A 335 39.57 2.72 -5.90
C ALA A 335 40.04 3.46 -7.16
N LEU A 336 39.64 4.72 -7.32
CA LEU A 336 40.28 5.65 -8.27
C LEU A 336 41.58 6.23 -7.71
N CYS A 337 42.58 6.42 -8.57
CA CYS A 337 43.86 7.02 -8.20
C CYS A 337 43.81 8.56 -8.15
N PRO A 338 44.12 9.22 -7.02
CA PRO A 338 44.16 10.69 -6.93
C PRO A 338 45.29 11.34 -7.74
N GLU A 339 46.37 10.62 -8.05
CA GLU A 339 47.51 11.14 -8.80
C GLU A 339 47.29 11.17 -10.32
N SER A 340 46.29 10.44 -10.83
CA SER A 340 45.98 10.39 -12.27
C SER A 340 45.27 11.67 -12.72
N PRO A 341 45.77 12.37 -13.76
CA PRO A 341 45.02 13.46 -14.41
C PRO A 341 43.69 12.99 -15.03
N ASN A 342 43.65 11.73 -15.52
CA ASN A 342 42.46 11.16 -16.14
C ASN A 342 41.33 10.93 -15.14
N THR A 343 41.64 10.49 -13.91
CA THR A 343 40.68 10.46 -12.79
C THR A 343 39.96 11.80 -12.66
N TRP A 344 40.72 12.90 -12.60
CA TRP A 344 40.13 14.22 -12.41
C TRP A 344 39.42 14.78 -13.63
N ALA A 345 39.85 14.42 -14.85
CA ALA A 345 39.08 14.70 -16.06
C ALA A 345 37.71 13.99 -16.05
N ILE A 346 37.69 12.68 -15.76
CA ILE A 346 36.46 11.88 -15.65
C ILE A 346 35.52 12.47 -14.60
N LEU A 347 36.03 12.74 -13.40
CA LEU A 347 35.22 13.26 -12.31
C LEU A 347 34.78 14.71 -12.51
N THR A 348 35.54 15.53 -13.23
CA THR A 348 35.12 16.90 -13.58
C THR A 348 33.89 16.88 -14.48
N ASP A 349 33.88 16.07 -15.54
CA ASP A 349 32.73 16.00 -16.44
C ASP A 349 31.49 15.42 -15.76
N ILE A 350 31.66 14.34 -14.96
CA ILE A 350 30.58 13.74 -14.17
C ILE A 350 29.98 14.76 -13.20
N VAL A 351 30.80 15.42 -12.38
CA VAL A 351 30.32 16.36 -11.35
C VAL A 351 29.69 17.59 -12.00
N THR A 352 30.30 18.15 -13.06
CA THR A 352 29.79 19.33 -13.78
C THR A 352 28.42 19.04 -14.39
N GLN A 353 28.28 17.95 -15.15
CA GLN A 353 27.03 17.64 -15.85
C GLN A 353 25.91 17.26 -14.87
N LEU A 354 26.15 16.36 -13.92
CA LEU A 354 25.12 16.00 -12.94
C LEU A 354 24.72 17.19 -12.05
N SER A 355 25.65 18.09 -11.71
CA SER A 355 25.34 19.32 -10.95
C SER A 355 24.49 20.31 -11.75
N ALA A 356 24.70 20.42 -13.07
CA ALA A 356 23.90 21.25 -13.97
C ALA A 356 22.49 20.69 -14.20
N LEU A 357 22.33 19.37 -14.22
CA LEU A 357 21.03 18.68 -14.34
C LEU A 357 20.24 18.65 -13.01
N THR A 358 20.88 18.97 -11.89
CA THR A 358 20.31 18.87 -10.53
C THR A 358 20.10 20.26 -9.93
N PRO A 359 18.86 20.78 -9.81
CA PRO A 359 18.59 22.06 -9.13
C PRO A 359 18.84 22.02 -7.62
N GLY A 360 18.89 20.83 -7.01
CA GLY A 360 19.19 20.65 -5.60
C GLY A 360 20.57 21.18 -5.20
N PRO A 361 20.77 21.62 -3.94
CA PRO A 361 22.01 22.25 -3.50
C PRO A 361 23.13 21.25 -3.15
N TYR A 362 22.86 19.95 -3.13
CA TYR A 362 23.81 18.92 -2.71
C TYR A 362 24.31 18.08 -3.89
N TYR A 363 25.55 17.62 -3.80
CA TYR A 363 26.09 16.51 -4.59
C TYR A 363 26.70 15.50 -3.61
N HIS A 364 26.28 14.25 -3.65
CA HIS A 364 26.86 13.19 -2.83
C HIS A 364 27.99 12.50 -3.62
N PHE A 365 29.15 12.30 -3.01
CA PHE A 365 30.29 11.67 -3.66
C PHE A 365 30.77 10.37 -3.00
N GLY A 366 29.99 9.86 -2.04
CA GLY A 366 30.24 8.61 -1.34
C GLY A 366 31.44 8.69 -0.42
N GLY A 367 32.40 7.79 -0.63
CA GLY A 367 33.68 7.75 0.09
C GLY A 367 33.72 6.78 1.28
N ASP A 368 32.78 5.85 1.39
CA ASP A 368 32.81 4.75 2.35
C ASP A 368 33.63 3.55 1.85
N GLU A 369 33.74 2.54 2.72
CA GLU A 369 34.34 1.22 2.53
C GLU A 369 35.74 1.14 1.88
N VAL A 370 36.47 2.24 1.70
CA VAL A 370 37.86 2.25 1.17
C VAL A 370 38.86 1.78 2.23
N PRO A 371 39.46 0.58 2.12
CA PRO A 371 40.42 0.11 3.10
C PRO A 371 41.81 0.73 2.87
N ALA A 372 42.55 0.94 3.96
CA ALA A 372 43.92 1.47 3.93
C ALA A 372 44.94 0.61 3.13
N SER A 373 44.56 -0.62 2.77
CA SER A 373 45.32 -1.53 1.90
C SER A 373 45.11 -1.32 0.40
N VAL A 374 44.13 -0.50 0.01
CA VAL A 374 43.87 -0.07 -1.38
C VAL A 374 44.31 1.39 -1.56
N LEU A 375 43.80 2.28 -0.69
CA LEU A 375 44.15 3.69 -0.68
C LEU A 375 44.62 4.08 0.73
N SER A 376 45.88 4.51 0.87
CA SER A 376 46.39 4.96 2.18
C SER A 376 45.67 6.22 2.66
N HIS A 377 45.60 6.41 3.97
CA HIS A 377 44.85 7.51 4.61
C HIS A 377 45.14 8.88 3.97
N ASP A 378 46.42 9.23 3.78
CA ASP A 378 46.83 10.51 3.20
C ASP A 378 46.33 10.68 1.74
N ARG A 379 46.27 9.59 0.96
CA ARG A 379 45.76 9.58 -0.43
C ARG A 379 44.23 9.65 -0.47
N PHE A 380 43.56 9.02 0.49
CA PHE A 380 42.10 9.16 0.67
C PHE A 380 41.75 10.61 1.05
N VAL A 381 42.53 11.23 1.94
CA VAL A 381 42.37 12.64 2.35
C VAL A 381 42.61 13.60 1.18
N ASP A 382 43.68 13.42 0.39
CA ASP A 382 43.89 14.24 -0.84
C ASP A 382 42.72 14.10 -1.82
N PHE A 383 42.22 12.88 -2.03
CA PHE A 383 41.07 12.64 -2.89
C PHE A 383 39.80 13.33 -2.38
N VAL A 384 39.47 13.16 -1.09
CA VAL A 384 38.25 13.74 -0.48
C VAL A 384 38.30 15.28 -0.52
N ASP A 385 39.42 15.89 -0.17
CA ASP A 385 39.59 17.36 -0.19
C ASP A 385 39.40 17.91 -1.61
N ARG A 386 40.03 17.28 -2.61
CA ARG A 386 39.97 17.71 -4.02
C ARG A 386 38.61 17.44 -4.67
N LYS A 387 37.92 16.37 -4.26
CA LYS A 387 36.55 16.06 -4.69
C LYS A 387 35.55 17.05 -4.09
N ALA A 388 35.71 17.42 -2.81
CA ALA A 388 34.90 18.46 -2.18
C ALA A 388 35.12 19.85 -2.82
N ASP A 389 36.37 20.21 -3.12
CA ASP A 389 36.68 21.46 -3.84
C ASP A 389 36.07 21.46 -5.26
N LEU A 390 36.17 20.36 -6.00
CA LEU A 390 35.53 20.21 -7.31
C LEU A 390 34.00 20.40 -7.23
N VAL A 391 33.34 19.77 -6.25
CA VAL A 391 31.89 19.94 -6.01
C VAL A 391 31.54 21.40 -5.66
N ALA A 392 32.36 22.06 -4.84
CA ALA A 392 32.18 23.48 -4.51
C ALA A 392 32.32 24.42 -5.72
N THR A 393 33.11 24.06 -6.75
CA THR A 393 33.17 24.86 -8.00
C THR A 393 31.88 24.86 -8.81
N GLN A 394 30.92 23.97 -8.51
CA GLN A 394 29.63 23.85 -9.19
C GLN A 394 28.47 24.45 -8.38
N ASP A 395 28.79 25.34 -7.42
CA ASP A 395 27.85 25.93 -6.45
C ASP A 395 27.05 24.88 -5.64
N LYS A 396 27.66 23.72 -5.37
CA LYS A 396 27.08 22.62 -4.59
C LYS A 396 27.73 22.46 -3.21
N ILE A 397 26.91 22.05 -2.25
CA ILE A 397 27.32 21.56 -0.93
C ILE A 397 27.81 20.12 -1.10
N ALA A 398 29.06 19.87 -0.69
CA ALA A 398 29.66 18.56 -0.73
C ALA A 398 29.05 17.64 0.34
N MET A 399 28.59 16.45 -0.07
CA MET A 399 28.02 15.43 0.80
C MET A 399 28.72 14.08 0.55
N GLY A 400 28.84 13.24 1.56
CA GLY A 400 29.44 11.91 1.45
C GLY A 400 29.24 11.10 2.73
N TRP A 401 29.48 9.79 2.69
CA TRP A 401 29.39 8.92 3.86
C TRP A 401 30.41 9.33 4.93
N ALA A 402 30.11 9.11 6.21
CA ALA A 402 30.80 9.79 7.31
C ALA A 402 32.33 9.54 7.39
N GLU A 403 32.84 8.53 6.69
CA GLU A 403 34.25 8.29 6.38
C GLU A 403 34.96 9.52 5.78
N ILE A 404 34.25 10.36 5.02
CA ILE A 404 34.78 11.63 4.47
C ILE A 404 35.22 12.61 5.57
N SER A 405 34.73 12.48 6.81
CA SER A 405 35.15 13.31 7.97
C SER A 405 36.68 13.27 8.24
N GLN A 406 37.38 12.29 7.67
CA GLN A 406 38.85 12.25 7.64
C GLN A 406 39.45 13.46 6.90
N GLY A 407 38.87 13.89 5.77
CA GLY A 407 39.28 15.05 4.98
C GLY A 407 39.20 16.39 5.74
N ASN A 408 39.94 17.40 5.29
CA ASN A 408 40.26 18.62 6.05
C ASN A 408 39.15 19.69 6.00
N PHE A 409 37.90 19.30 6.27
CA PHE A 409 36.73 20.17 6.29
C PHE A 409 36.77 21.30 7.34
N ASP A 410 37.70 21.26 8.29
CA ASP A 410 37.99 22.29 9.29
C ASP A 410 39.06 23.32 8.86
N ARG A 411 39.65 23.19 7.66
CA ARG A 411 40.65 24.15 7.17
C ARG A 411 40.03 25.54 6.91
N PRO A 412 40.75 26.65 7.17
CA PRO A 412 40.24 27.99 6.91
C PRO A 412 39.79 28.18 5.46
N GLY A 413 38.51 28.54 5.27
CA GLY A 413 37.92 28.74 3.94
C GLY A 413 37.29 27.49 3.31
N ALA A 414 37.19 26.36 4.04
CA ALA A 414 36.39 25.22 3.59
C ALA A 414 34.93 25.59 3.30
N ALA A 415 34.37 25.02 2.24
CA ALA A 415 32.94 25.14 1.94
C ALA A 415 32.09 24.34 2.96
N PRO A 416 30.82 24.71 3.19
CA PRO A 416 29.90 23.89 3.97
C PRO A 416 29.79 22.47 3.40
N SER A 417 29.75 21.47 4.28
CA SER A 417 29.67 20.06 3.88
C SER A 417 28.87 19.23 4.87
N VAL A 418 28.41 18.06 4.41
CA VAL A 418 27.50 17.17 5.16
C VAL A 418 28.03 15.73 5.14
N ALA A 419 28.01 15.08 6.29
CA ALA A 419 28.42 13.67 6.44
C ALA A 419 27.20 12.77 6.66
N GLN A 420 27.05 11.69 5.90
CA GLN A 420 25.98 10.71 6.08
C GLN A 420 26.44 9.54 6.96
N PHE A 421 25.89 9.44 8.16
CA PHE A 421 26.29 8.45 9.16
C PHE A 421 25.51 7.14 9.03
N TRP A 422 26.22 6.07 8.68
CA TRP A 422 25.65 4.75 8.42
C TRP A 422 26.14 3.62 9.35
N ASN A 423 27.22 3.84 10.12
CA ASN A 423 27.91 2.76 10.83
C ASN A 423 26.99 2.02 11.84
N ASN A 424 27.02 0.68 11.80
CA ASN A 424 26.19 -0.20 12.65
C ASN A 424 26.86 -0.60 13.98
N GLY A 425 28.12 -0.23 14.19
CA GLY A 425 28.88 -0.53 15.41
C GLY A 425 28.37 0.24 16.62
N ASN A 426 28.82 -0.12 17.82
CA ASN A 426 28.37 0.52 19.07
C ASN A 426 28.51 2.07 18.98
N PRO A 427 27.40 2.84 18.96
CA PRO A 427 27.44 4.28 18.73
C PRO A 427 27.98 5.03 19.96
N THR A 428 27.92 4.45 21.16
CA THR A 428 28.60 4.98 22.36
C THR A 428 30.11 4.73 22.34
N GLY A 429 30.57 3.81 21.49
CA GLY A 429 31.97 3.48 21.26
C GLY A 429 32.52 4.12 19.99
N ALA A 430 33.48 3.44 19.35
CA ALA A 430 34.14 3.93 18.14
C ALA A 430 33.23 3.96 16.90
N GLY A 431 32.11 3.21 16.89
CA GLY A 431 31.18 3.19 15.75
C GLY A 431 30.62 4.57 15.40
N GLY A 432 30.43 5.44 16.39
CA GLY A 432 29.99 6.83 16.17
C GLY A 432 31.10 7.84 15.83
N ASP A 433 32.39 7.46 15.83
CA ASP A 433 33.49 8.44 15.77
C ASP A 433 33.54 9.25 14.47
N SER A 434 33.08 8.70 13.35
CA SER A 434 33.02 9.40 12.06
C SER A 434 32.03 10.58 12.11
N ALA A 435 30.82 10.37 12.60
CA ALA A 435 29.85 11.45 12.81
C ALA A 435 30.34 12.49 13.83
N ARG A 436 30.96 12.07 14.96
CA ARG A 436 31.51 13.03 15.93
C ARG A 436 32.64 13.88 15.33
N ARG A 437 33.47 13.29 14.45
CA ARG A 437 34.55 13.97 13.73
C ARG A 437 33.98 14.98 12.72
N ALA A 438 32.91 14.63 12.03
CA ALA A 438 32.18 15.55 11.16
C ALA A 438 31.68 16.78 11.94
N VAL A 439 31.00 16.57 13.09
CA VAL A 439 30.55 17.65 13.99
C VAL A 439 31.72 18.46 14.55
N GLN A 440 32.83 17.81 14.93
CA GLN A 440 34.05 18.50 15.38
C GLN A 440 34.62 19.44 14.30
N LYS A 441 34.47 19.08 13.03
CA LYS A 441 34.86 19.90 11.86
C LYS A 441 33.76 20.85 11.37
N GLY A 442 32.66 21.00 12.11
CA GLY A 442 31.57 21.92 11.79
C GLY A 442 30.62 21.44 10.67
N MET A 443 30.78 20.22 10.18
CA MET A 443 29.89 19.60 9.19
C MET A 443 28.52 19.29 9.81
N LYS A 444 27.46 19.29 9.01
CA LYS A 444 26.17 18.70 9.41
C LYS A 444 26.17 17.18 9.22
N VAL A 445 25.26 16.49 9.90
CA VAL A 445 25.11 15.03 9.80
C VAL A 445 23.73 14.63 9.27
N VAL A 446 23.67 13.78 8.25
CA VAL A 446 22.45 13.01 7.92
C VAL A 446 22.56 11.67 8.65
N MET A 447 21.51 11.29 9.39
CA MET A 447 21.52 10.09 10.22
C MET A 447 20.80 8.93 9.50
N SER A 448 21.56 7.95 9.04
CA SER A 448 21.06 6.71 8.42
C SER A 448 21.81 5.45 8.91
N PRO A 449 21.91 5.19 10.23
CA PRO A 449 22.62 4.02 10.75
C PRO A 449 21.99 2.71 10.26
N ALA A 450 22.82 1.80 9.77
CA ALA A 450 22.40 0.62 9.02
C ALA A 450 21.69 -0.46 9.85
N ASN A 451 21.84 -0.43 11.18
CA ASN A 451 21.07 -1.23 12.14
C ASN A 451 19.70 -0.63 12.50
N HIS A 452 19.33 0.52 11.93
CA HIS A 452 18.01 1.15 12.13
C HIS A 452 17.30 1.59 10.84
N THR A 453 18.01 1.93 9.76
CA THR A 453 17.39 2.67 8.63
C THR A 453 17.59 2.05 7.25
N TYR A 454 18.48 1.07 7.13
CA TYR A 454 18.79 0.38 5.87
C TYR A 454 17.65 -0.59 5.54
N LEU A 455 16.86 -0.25 4.51
CA LEU A 455 15.69 -1.00 4.07
C LEU A 455 16.08 -2.26 3.30
N ASP A 456 17.29 -2.38 2.76
CA ASP A 456 17.81 -3.62 2.23
C ASP A 456 17.99 -4.71 3.31
N MET A 457 18.09 -4.37 4.61
CA MET A 457 18.16 -5.37 5.66
C MET A 457 16.91 -6.27 5.70
N LYS A 458 17.10 -7.58 5.94
CA LYS A 458 16.00 -8.57 6.05
C LYS A 458 15.01 -8.16 7.13
N GLN A 459 13.72 -8.23 6.84
CA GLN A 459 12.66 -7.89 7.81
C GLN A 459 12.37 -8.97 8.84
N PHE A 460 12.63 -10.23 8.50
CA PHE A 460 12.40 -11.38 9.36
C PHE A 460 13.43 -12.48 9.07
N PRO A 461 13.74 -13.37 10.04
CA PRO A 461 14.65 -14.48 9.84
C PRO A 461 14.17 -15.37 8.69
N GLY A 462 15.02 -15.59 7.69
CA GLY A 462 14.66 -16.37 6.50
C GLY A 462 13.90 -15.61 5.41
N SER A 463 13.76 -14.28 5.49
CA SER A 463 13.32 -13.47 4.34
C SER A 463 14.17 -13.81 3.10
N PRO A 464 13.58 -14.03 1.91
CA PRO A 464 14.34 -14.33 0.70
C PRO A 464 15.05 -13.09 0.15
N LEU A 465 14.44 -11.91 0.30
CA LEU A 465 15.02 -10.61 -0.05
C LEU A 465 15.83 -10.05 1.12
N GLY A 466 16.85 -9.26 0.79
CA GLY A 466 17.63 -8.43 1.70
C GLY A 466 18.93 -9.03 2.21
N LEU A 467 19.73 -8.20 2.88
CA LEU A 467 21.01 -8.55 3.50
C LEU A 467 20.88 -8.64 5.05
N THR A 468 21.88 -9.21 5.72
CA THR A 468 21.86 -9.40 7.19
C THR A 468 23.09 -8.88 7.93
N TRP A 469 23.97 -8.11 7.27
CA TRP A 469 25.24 -7.71 7.86
C TRP A 469 25.08 -6.69 9.00
N ALA A 470 24.01 -5.89 9.00
CA ALA A 470 23.59 -5.02 10.11
C ALA A 470 22.42 -5.59 10.94
N GLY A 471 22.06 -6.86 10.75
CA GLY A 471 21.05 -7.57 11.55
C GLY A 471 19.84 -8.06 10.76
N THR A 472 18.67 -8.05 11.40
CA THR A 472 17.37 -8.36 10.78
C THR A 472 16.38 -7.38 11.38
N LEU A 473 15.95 -6.42 10.57
CA LEU A 473 15.34 -5.17 11.02
C LEU A 473 13.86 -5.12 10.68
N ASP A 474 13.05 -5.38 11.70
CA ASP A 474 11.61 -5.17 11.68
C ASP A 474 11.24 -3.68 11.89
N VAL A 475 9.95 -3.40 12.13
CA VAL A 475 9.44 -2.02 12.30
C VAL A 475 9.97 -1.38 13.58
N SER A 476 10.17 -2.18 14.63
CA SER A 476 10.65 -1.67 15.93
C SER A 476 12.09 -1.13 15.85
N HIS A 477 12.93 -1.70 14.99
CA HIS A 477 14.33 -1.26 14.80
C HIS A 477 14.41 0.13 14.15
N PHE A 478 13.50 0.43 13.21
CA PHE A 478 13.40 1.74 12.56
C PHE A 478 12.85 2.82 13.49
N TYR A 479 12.03 2.42 14.47
CA TYR A 479 11.37 3.31 15.40
C TYR A 479 12.15 3.55 16.71
N HIS A 480 12.90 2.55 17.18
CA HIS A 480 13.71 2.63 18.41
C HIS A 480 15.20 2.79 18.09
N TRP A 481 15.75 3.95 18.44
CA TRP A 481 17.16 4.31 18.17
C TRP A 481 18.04 4.07 19.41
N SER A 482 17.64 4.55 20.59
CA SER A 482 18.45 4.42 21.82
C SER A 482 17.67 3.72 22.92
N GLY A 483 17.83 2.39 23.00
CA GLY A 483 16.99 1.55 23.84
C GLY A 483 15.56 1.52 23.31
N THR A 484 14.62 2.15 24.01
CA THR A 484 13.25 2.41 23.52
C THR A 484 13.05 3.85 23.05
N SER A 485 14.11 4.69 23.05
CA SER A 485 14.02 6.10 22.63
C SER A 485 14.03 6.25 21.11
N SER A 486 13.05 6.97 20.59
CA SER A 486 12.89 7.30 19.16
C SER A 486 13.64 8.59 18.77
N ASP A 487 14.90 8.71 19.20
CA ASP A 487 15.63 9.98 19.18
C ASP A 487 17.06 9.91 18.59
N PRO A 488 17.23 10.25 17.30
CA PRO A 488 18.54 10.39 16.67
C PRO A 488 19.49 11.34 17.40
N GLY A 489 18.96 12.42 17.99
CA GLY A 489 19.73 13.43 18.74
C GLY A 489 20.25 12.96 20.11
N SER A 490 20.01 11.70 20.47
CA SER A 490 20.63 11.02 21.62
C SER A 490 21.52 9.84 21.23
N TYR A 491 21.58 9.49 19.93
CA TYR A 491 22.16 8.23 19.45
C TYR A 491 23.68 8.16 19.64
N ILE A 492 24.39 9.27 19.41
CA ILE A 492 25.85 9.35 19.46
C ILE A 492 26.27 10.33 20.57
N PRO A 493 26.42 9.87 21.83
CA PRO A 493 26.89 10.70 22.92
C PRO A 493 28.37 11.09 22.74
N ALA A 494 28.83 12.10 23.46
CA ALA A 494 30.24 12.51 23.46
C ALA A 494 31.15 11.37 23.95
N ARG A 495 32.38 11.30 23.43
CA ARG A 495 33.32 10.22 23.75
C ARG A 495 34.75 10.74 23.92
N THR A 496 35.38 10.39 25.04
CA THR A 496 36.80 10.62 25.27
C THR A 496 37.58 9.33 25.10
N ALA A 497 38.62 9.34 24.27
CA ALA A 497 39.53 8.23 24.04
C ALA A 497 40.97 8.75 23.83
N ASN A 498 41.96 8.10 24.43
CA ASN A 498 43.39 8.46 24.31
C ASN A 498 43.70 9.94 24.61
N GLY A 499 42.93 10.58 25.50
CA GLY A 499 43.06 12.01 25.84
C GLY A 499 42.34 12.98 24.89
N VAL A 500 41.84 12.51 23.74
CA VAL A 500 41.03 13.30 22.80
C VAL A 500 39.55 13.14 23.14
N THR A 501 38.82 14.25 23.23
CA THR A 501 37.35 14.25 23.37
C THR A 501 36.70 14.64 22.05
N LEU A 502 35.89 13.73 21.52
CA LEU A 502 35.00 13.98 20.39
C LEU A 502 33.59 14.38 20.92
N PRO A 503 32.91 15.34 20.27
CA PRO A 503 31.62 15.86 20.74
C PRO A 503 30.50 14.82 20.66
N ALA A 504 29.33 15.15 21.22
CA ALA A 504 28.09 14.44 20.90
C ALA A 504 27.57 14.88 19.53
N VAL A 505 26.69 14.09 18.92
CA VAL A 505 25.87 14.52 17.78
C VAL A 505 24.46 14.78 18.30
N THR A 506 23.95 16.00 18.12
CA THR A 506 22.69 16.49 18.71
C THR A 506 21.70 16.96 17.65
N ASP A 507 20.46 17.26 18.05
CA ASP A 507 19.45 17.90 17.17
C ASP A 507 19.97 19.15 16.42
N ALA A 508 20.95 19.88 16.96
CA ALA A 508 21.52 21.06 16.31
C ALA A 508 22.53 20.72 15.19
N ASP A 509 23.09 19.52 15.21
CA ASP A 509 24.13 19.03 14.28
C ASP A 509 23.52 18.18 13.16
N ILE A 510 22.39 17.54 13.45
CA ILE A 510 21.64 16.69 12.54
C ILE A 510 20.86 17.54 11.54
N LEU A 511 21.18 17.38 10.24
CA LEU A 511 20.40 17.93 9.14
C LEU A 511 19.05 17.20 9.01
N GLY A 512 19.07 15.88 9.26
CA GLY A 512 17.89 15.04 9.31
C GLY A 512 18.20 13.54 9.28
N VAL A 513 17.23 12.75 8.81
CA VAL A 513 17.31 11.28 8.72
C VAL A 513 17.07 10.80 7.30
N GLU A 514 17.63 9.64 6.96
CA GLU A 514 17.42 8.96 5.68
C GLU A 514 17.21 7.46 5.86
N SER A 515 16.45 6.84 4.94
CA SER A 515 16.35 5.39 4.80
C SER A 515 16.93 4.92 3.46
N PRO A 516 18.15 4.34 3.44
CA PRO A 516 18.71 3.78 2.22
C PRO A 516 18.06 2.47 1.78
N ILE A 517 17.91 2.29 0.47
CA ILE A 517 17.49 1.06 -0.19
C ILE A 517 18.61 0.62 -1.13
N TRP A 518 19.54 -0.20 -0.63
CA TRP A 518 20.53 -0.90 -1.46
C TRP A 518 19.87 -2.05 -2.24
N SER A 519 20.36 -2.34 -3.45
CA SER A 519 19.63 -3.18 -4.42
C SER A 519 20.29 -4.53 -4.73
N GLU A 520 21.30 -5.00 -3.98
CA GLU A 520 22.04 -6.26 -4.24
C GLU A 520 21.15 -7.52 -4.32
N THR A 521 19.94 -7.44 -3.77
CA THR A 521 18.95 -8.53 -3.78
C THR A 521 17.58 -8.11 -4.33
N LEU A 522 17.44 -6.86 -4.80
CA LEU A 522 16.16 -6.25 -5.17
C LEU A 522 16.14 -6.01 -6.68
N LEU A 523 15.54 -6.94 -7.43
CA LEU A 523 15.58 -6.92 -8.89
C LEU A 523 14.39 -6.17 -9.51
N THR A 524 13.27 -6.05 -8.79
CA THR A 524 12.07 -5.38 -9.29
C THR A 524 11.57 -4.30 -8.34
N GLY A 525 10.82 -3.33 -8.88
CA GLY A 525 10.16 -2.30 -8.08
C GLY A 525 9.22 -2.84 -6.99
N ALA A 526 8.75 -4.09 -7.11
CA ALA A 526 7.94 -4.72 -6.06
C ALA A 526 8.77 -5.30 -4.91
N ASP A 527 10.06 -5.56 -5.13
CA ASP A 527 11.01 -6.01 -4.10
C ASP A 527 11.49 -4.80 -3.28
N ILE A 528 11.76 -3.68 -3.96
CA ILE A 528 11.94 -2.35 -3.36
C ILE A 528 10.75 -2.01 -2.46
N GLU A 529 9.51 -2.12 -2.96
CA GLU A 529 8.30 -1.87 -2.18
C GLU A 529 8.15 -2.79 -0.97
N PHE A 530 8.38 -4.10 -1.15
CA PHE A 530 8.32 -5.08 -0.06
C PHE A 530 9.27 -4.72 1.08
N GLN A 531 10.46 -4.23 0.75
CA GLN A 531 11.46 -3.79 1.71
C GLN A 531 11.16 -2.40 2.30
N ALA A 532 10.70 -1.45 1.48
CA ALA A 532 10.36 -0.10 1.91
C ALA A 532 9.18 -0.10 2.90
N PHE A 533 8.11 -0.85 2.61
CA PHE A 533 6.90 -0.85 3.42
C PHE A 533 6.80 -2.12 4.26
N PRO A 534 6.68 -2.02 5.60
CA PRO A 534 6.08 -0.89 6.32
C PRO A 534 7.08 0.00 7.10
N ARG A 535 8.37 -0.01 6.75
CA ARG A 535 9.46 0.57 7.56
C ARG A 535 9.82 2.03 7.22
N LEU A 536 9.78 2.44 5.95
CA LEU A 536 10.01 3.82 5.51
C LEU A 536 9.10 4.86 6.24
N PRO A 537 7.80 4.60 6.47
CA PRO A 537 6.94 5.46 7.29
C PRO A 537 7.43 5.68 8.74
N ALA A 538 8.19 4.73 9.31
CA ALA A 538 8.74 4.87 10.66
C ALA A 538 9.86 5.93 10.66
N THR A 539 10.84 5.83 9.77
CA THR A 539 11.89 6.87 9.65
C THR A 539 11.31 8.22 9.24
N ALA A 540 10.27 8.26 8.39
CA ALA A 540 9.55 9.49 8.09
C ALA A 540 8.92 10.14 9.34
N GLU A 541 8.36 9.34 10.26
CA GLU A 541 7.88 9.84 11.56
C GLU A 541 9.01 10.23 12.53
N ILE A 542 10.16 9.56 12.48
CA ILE A 542 11.35 9.99 13.21
C ILE A 542 11.82 11.37 12.73
N GLY A 543 11.78 11.62 11.42
CA GLY A 543 12.20 12.86 10.76
C GLY A 543 11.22 14.02 10.86
N TRP A 544 9.91 13.76 10.83
CA TRP A 544 8.88 14.79 10.85
C TRP A 544 8.41 15.14 12.26
N SER A 545 8.03 14.16 13.09
CA SER A 545 7.23 14.44 14.30
C SER A 545 8.07 15.00 15.47
N PRO A 546 7.48 15.82 16.37
CA PRO A 546 8.22 16.45 17.46
C PRO A 546 8.95 15.43 18.35
N LYS A 547 10.19 15.73 18.74
CA LYS A 547 11.03 14.88 19.61
C LYS A 547 10.24 14.30 20.80
N THR A 548 9.42 15.14 21.43
CA THR A 548 8.50 14.79 22.53
C THR A 548 7.04 14.99 22.11
N HIS A 549 6.31 13.89 21.87
CA HIS A 549 4.87 13.88 21.64
C HIS A 549 4.29 12.56 22.22
N PRO A 550 3.12 12.55 22.90
CA PRO A 550 2.61 11.35 23.57
C PRO A 550 2.38 10.16 22.62
N ASP A 551 1.88 10.42 21.42
CA ASP A 551 1.66 9.40 20.38
C ASP A 551 2.90 9.04 19.55
N ARG A 552 4.07 9.63 19.85
CA ARG A 552 5.34 9.25 19.20
C ARG A 552 5.97 8.06 19.92
N THR A 553 5.20 6.99 20.06
CA THR A 553 5.57 5.68 20.62
C THR A 553 5.32 4.57 19.61
N LEU A 554 6.06 3.46 19.68
CA LEU A 554 5.89 2.34 18.73
C LEU A 554 4.45 1.82 18.72
N ASP A 555 3.84 1.66 19.90
CA ASP A 555 2.48 1.15 20.06
C ASP A 555 1.42 2.04 19.39
N SER A 556 1.56 3.37 19.45
CA SER A 556 0.69 4.31 18.74
C SER A 556 1.00 4.32 17.24
N PHE A 557 2.29 4.30 16.86
CA PHE A 557 2.73 4.25 15.47
C PHE A 557 2.18 3.02 14.73
N VAL A 558 2.35 1.80 15.26
CA VAL A 558 1.83 0.59 14.59
C VAL A 558 0.30 0.56 14.54
N ASN A 559 -0.39 1.10 15.56
CA ASN A 559 -1.84 1.21 15.56
C ASN A 559 -2.36 2.19 14.49
N ARG A 560 -1.66 3.31 14.26
CA ARG A 560 -1.97 4.27 13.17
C ARG A 560 -1.62 3.68 11.81
N LEU A 561 -0.45 3.05 11.69
CA LEU A 561 0.03 2.43 10.46
C LEU A 561 -0.86 1.28 9.96
N ALA A 562 -1.52 0.54 10.87
CA ALA A 562 -2.45 -0.52 10.54
C ALA A 562 -3.61 -0.09 9.62
N GLY A 563 -3.98 1.20 9.60
CA GLY A 563 -4.96 1.78 8.67
C GLY A 563 -4.45 2.02 7.25
N HIS A 564 -3.13 1.98 7.01
CA HIS A 564 -2.55 2.20 5.68
C HIS A 564 -2.55 0.94 4.81
N GLY A 565 -2.74 -0.26 5.37
CA GLY A 565 -2.74 -1.51 4.62
C GLY A 565 -3.75 -1.56 3.47
N LEU A 566 -4.99 -1.09 3.68
CA LEU A 566 -5.98 -0.94 2.60
C LEU A 566 -5.55 0.12 1.58
N ARG A 567 -5.00 1.26 2.02
CA ARG A 567 -4.51 2.34 1.12
C ARG A 567 -3.45 1.80 0.16
N TRP A 568 -2.49 1.03 0.68
CA TRP A 568 -1.46 0.38 -0.12
C TRP A 568 -2.04 -0.66 -1.08
N GLN A 569 -2.98 -1.51 -0.63
CA GLN A 569 -3.68 -2.46 -1.51
C GLN A 569 -4.44 -1.77 -2.66
N LEU A 570 -5.11 -0.65 -2.41
CA LEU A 570 -5.80 0.15 -3.45
C LEU A 570 -4.84 0.83 -4.43
N GLN A 571 -3.72 1.34 -3.92
CA GLN A 571 -2.64 1.91 -4.74
C GLN A 571 -1.90 0.84 -5.55
N GLY A 572 -2.00 -0.44 -5.17
CA GLY A 572 -1.20 -1.55 -5.69
C GLY A 572 0.22 -1.63 -5.10
N THR A 573 0.48 -0.88 -4.03
CA THR A 573 1.77 -0.82 -3.33
C THR A 573 2.03 -2.13 -2.61
N ASN A 574 3.13 -2.82 -2.94
CA ASN A 574 3.55 -4.02 -2.22
C ASN A 574 4.12 -3.67 -0.83
N PHE A 575 4.02 -4.59 0.14
CA PHE A 575 4.59 -4.42 1.48
C PHE A 575 4.75 -5.77 2.18
N HIS A 576 5.62 -5.82 3.20
CA HIS A 576 5.63 -6.92 4.15
C HIS A 576 4.52 -6.71 5.21
N PRO A 577 3.53 -7.62 5.35
CA PRO A 577 2.52 -7.52 6.39
C PRO A 577 3.09 -7.95 7.75
N SER A 578 3.95 -7.10 8.33
CA SER A 578 4.67 -7.36 9.59
C SER A 578 3.72 -7.77 10.72
N PRO A 579 4.06 -8.80 11.52
CA PRO A 579 3.24 -9.23 12.67
C PRO A 579 3.26 -8.23 13.84
N GLN A 580 4.12 -7.20 13.81
CA GLN A 580 4.12 -6.10 14.78
C GLN A 580 2.98 -5.10 14.54
N VAL A 581 2.37 -5.11 13.36
CA VAL A 581 1.31 -4.17 12.99
C VAL A 581 -0.05 -4.87 13.09
N PRO A 582 -1.01 -4.36 13.88
CA PRO A 582 -2.34 -4.96 14.02
C PRO A 582 -3.23 -4.62 12.82
N TRP A 583 -2.84 -5.11 11.62
CA TRP A 583 -3.48 -4.79 10.33
C TRP A 583 -5.00 -4.88 10.39
N ARG A 584 -5.67 -3.81 9.98
CA ARG A 584 -7.14 -3.76 9.99
C ARG A 584 -7.75 -4.77 9.00
N VAL A 585 -9.03 -5.07 9.18
CA VAL A 585 -9.90 -5.60 8.13
C VAL A 585 -10.85 -4.48 7.73
N ASP A 586 -11.17 -4.39 6.45
CA ASP A 586 -12.04 -3.35 5.90
C ASP A 586 -12.93 -3.98 4.80
N VAL A 587 -14.11 -3.41 4.57
CA VAL A 587 -15.08 -3.91 3.60
C VAL A 587 -15.90 -2.76 3.04
N THR A 588 -16.18 -2.79 1.74
CA THR A 588 -17.17 -1.91 1.11
C THR A 588 -18.07 -2.70 0.16
N ALA A 589 -19.37 -2.40 0.20
CA ALA A 589 -20.36 -2.94 -0.71
C ALA A 589 -21.02 -1.78 -1.48
N PRO A 590 -21.10 -1.83 -2.82
CA PRO A 590 -21.90 -0.88 -3.59
C PRO A 590 -23.40 -1.17 -3.41
N ASP A 591 -24.24 -0.16 -3.67
CA ASP A 591 -25.68 -0.39 -3.82
C ASP A 591 -25.95 -1.35 -4.99
N ILE A 592 -26.87 -2.31 -4.78
CA ILE A 592 -27.23 -3.34 -5.76
C ILE A 592 -28.61 -3.05 -6.33
N SER A 593 -28.72 -2.95 -7.65
CA SER A 593 -30.01 -2.89 -8.36
C SER A 593 -30.28 -4.23 -9.05
N ALA A 594 -31.30 -4.95 -8.59
CA ALA A 594 -31.65 -6.28 -9.06
C ALA A 594 -32.97 -6.27 -9.86
N ALA A 595 -32.87 -6.54 -11.17
CA ALA A 595 -34.02 -6.69 -12.07
C ALA A 595 -34.79 -8.01 -11.87
N THR A 596 -34.36 -8.84 -10.91
CA THR A 596 -35.04 -10.04 -10.44
C THR A 596 -35.02 -10.03 -8.91
N ARG A 597 -35.85 -10.87 -8.26
CA ARG A 597 -35.79 -11.03 -6.81
C ARG A 597 -34.56 -11.76 -6.29
N THR A 598 -33.70 -12.27 -7.17
CA THR A 598 -32.43 -12.90 -6.81
C THR A 598 -31.27 -11.91 -6.98
N VAL A 599 -30.46 -11.78 -5.94
CA VAL A 599 -29.10 -11.24 -6.01
C VAL A 599 -28.13 -12.42 -5.97
N ASP A 600 -27.18 -12.47 -6.89
CA ASP A 600 -26.19 -13.54 -6.98
C ASP A 600 -24.86 -13.00 -7.54
N GLY A 601 -23.73 -13.32 -6.89
CA GLY A 601 -22.40 -12.90 -7.31
C GLY A 601 -21.63 -12.10 -6.25
N VAL A 602 -20.78 -11.17 -6.69
CA VAL A 602 -19.95 -10.32 -5.80
C VAL A 602 -20.83 -9.27 -5.13
N ILE A 603 -20.80 -9.24 -3.79
CA ILE A 603 -21.53 -8.29 -2.96
C ILE A 603 -20.60 -7.20 -2.41
N ALA A 604 -19.35 -7.53 -2.13
CA ALA A 604 -18.41 -6.61 -1.49
C ALA A 604 -16.95 -6.85 -1.87
N SER A 605 -16.13 -5.80 -1.75
CA SER A 605 -14.66 -5.89 -1.74
C SER A 605 -14.16 -5.86 -0.29
N VAL A 606 -13.21 -6.73 0.05
CA VAL A 606 -12.67 -6.93 1.40
C VAL A 606 -11.16 -6.75 1.40
N SER A 607 -10.65 -5.93 2.31
CA SER A 607 -9.23 -5.81 2.63
C SER A 607 -8.91 -6.56 3.90
N ALA A 608 -7.93 -7.47 3.84
CA ALA A 608 -7.39 -8.15 5.00
C ALA A 608 -5.89 -8.43 4.79
N PRO A 609 -5.00 -7.43 4.98
CA PRO A 609 -3.56 -7.61 4.75
C PRO A 609 -2.98 -8.73 5.60
N GLY A 610 -2.20 -9.62 4.96
CA GLY A 610 -1.50 -10.74 5.58
C GLY A 610 -2.38 -11.95 5.94
N ALA A 611 -3.69 -11.90 5.74
CA ALA A 611 -4.60 -13.04 5.94
C ALA A 611 -4.94 -13.70 4.60
N THR A 612 -5.08 -15.02 4.55
CA THR A 612 -5.57 -15.74 3.35
C THR A 612 -7.08 -15.60 3.20
N PRO A 613 -7.69 -15.91 2.03
CA PRO A 613 -9.15 -15.84 1.87
C PRO A 613 -9.91 -16.74 2.85
N GLU A 614 -9.40 -17.94 3.12
CA GLU A 614 -10.00 -18.95 4.01
C GLU A 614 -9.92 -18.57 5.50
N GLN A 615 -9.05 -17.61 5.81
CA GLN A 615 -8.86 -17.04 7.14
C GLN A 615 -9.85 -15.89 7.44
N VAL A 616 -10.50 -15.33 6.42
CA VAL A 616 -11.42 -14.19 6.55
C VAL A 616 -12.85 -14.69 6.44
N THR A 617 -13.70 -14.36 7.41
CA THR A 617 -15.14 -14.65 7.34
C THR A 617 -15.90 -13.41 6.91
N ALA A 618 -16.97 -13.60 6.13
CA ALA A 618 -17.89 -12.54 5.75
C ALA A 618 -19.34 -13.02 5.91
N THR A 619 -20.21 -12.15 6.41
CA THR A 619 -21.65 -12.40 6.60
C THR A 619 -22.43 -11.22 6.07
N VAL A 620 -23.51 -11.49 5.34
CA VAL A 620 -24.46 -10.49 4.85
C VAL A 620 -25.77 -10.61 5.64
N ASP A 621 -26.26 -9.50 6.17
CA ASP A 621 -27.68 -9.31 6.54
C ASP A 621 -28.35 -8.64 5.33
N TRP A 622 -29.43 -9.22 4.82
CA TRP A 622 -30.08 -8.75 3.60
C TRP A 622 -31.13 -7.66 3.83
N GLY A 623 -31.35 -7.24 5.08
CA GLY A 623 -32.32 -6.19 5.40
C GLY A 623 -33.79 -6.61 5.31
N ASP A 624 -34.07 -7.89 5.07
CA ASP A 624 -35.40 -8.50 5.11
C ASP A 624 -35.63 -9.38 6.36
N GLY A 625 -34.66 -9.39 7.28
CA GLY A 625 -34.63 -10.25 8.47
C GLY A 625 -33.94 -11.60 8.26
N THR A 626 -33.28 -11.81 7.11
CA THR A 626 -32.46 -13.00 6.83
C THR A 626 -30.99 -12.65 6.63
N SER A 627 -30.11 -13.60 6.91
CA SER A 627 -28.65 -13.44 6.80
C SER A 627 -27.98 -14.69 6.26
N SER A 628 -26.91 -14.52 5.47
CA SER A 628 -26.10 -15.63 4.93
C SER A 628 -24.60 -15.36 5.05
N ALA A 629 -23.81 -16.42 5.20
CA ALA A 629 -22.37 -16.33 4.98
C ALA A 629 -22.07 -15.96 3.51
N ALA A 630 -20.98 -15.23 3.29
CA ALA A 630 -20.43 -14.94 1.96
C ALA A 630 -19.07 -15.64 1.80
N THR A 631 -18.82 -16.18 0.61
CA THR A 631 -17.52 -16.79 0.28
C THR A 631 -16.51 -15.70 -0.04
N VAL A 632 -15.47 -15.58 0.79
CA VAL A 632 -14.32 -14.71 0.52
C VAL A 632 -13.38 -15.41 -0.45
N SER A 633 -12.96 -14.72 -1.51
CA SER A 633 -12.14 -15.28 -2.59
C SER A 633 -11.19 -14.24 -3.18
N GLY A 634 -10.03 -14.68 -3.67
CA GLY A 634 -9.01 -13.83 -4.28
C GLY A 634 -7.62 -14.46 -4.22
N THR A 635 -6.60 -13.74 -4.67
CA THR A 635 -5.21 -14.25 -4.69
C THR A 635 -4.53 -14.00 -3.32
N PRO A 636 -4.16 -15.05 -2.57
CA PRO A 636 -3.40 -14.89 -1.33
C PRO A 636 -2.00 -14.33 -1.59
N GLY A 637 -1.38 -13.78 -0.54
CA GLY A 637 0.00 -13.30 -0.60
C GLY A 637 1.02 -14.43 -0.80
N THR A 638 2.22 -14.05 -1.23
CA THR A 638 3.41 -14.90 -1.27
C THR A 638 4.45 -14.40 -0.27
N VAL A 639 5.58 -15.11 -0.11
CA VAL A 639 6.66 -14.74 0.80
C VAL A 639 7.25 -13.33 0.56
N THR A 640 7.10 -12.77 -0.64
CA THR A 640 7.53 -11.39 -1.01
C THR A 640 6.41 -10.49 -1.52
N ARG A 641 5.15 -10.93 -1.48
CA ARG A 641 4.01 -10.14 -2.00
C ARG A 641 2.81 -10.20 -1.07
N VAL A 642 2.30 -9.04 -0.67
CA VAL A 642 1.02 -8.96 0.04
C VAL A 642 -0.12 -9.48 -0.84
N ASN A 643 -1.20 -9.96 -0.23
CA ASN A 643 -2.44 -10.24 -0.93
C ASN A 643 -3.05 -8.95 -1.52
N GLY A 644 -3.83 -9.10 -2.61
CA GLY A 644 -4.70 -8.04 -3.09
C GLY A 644 -5.96 -7.88 -2.22
N LEU A 645 -6.91 -7.08 -2.72
CA LEU A 645 -8.28 -7.14 -2.22
C LEU A 645 -8.92 -8.49 -2.55
N TYR A 646 -9.81 -8.95 -1.68
CA TYR A 646 -10.65 -10.12 -1.88
C TYR A 646 -12.08 -9.70 -2.26
N THR A 647 -12.80 -10.57 -2.95
CA THR A 647 -14.24 -10.42 -3.21
C THR A 647 -15.04 -11.33 -2.29
N ALA A 648 -16.06 -10.78 -1.63
CA ALA A 648 -17.07 -11.56 -0.92
C ALA A 648 -18.26 -11.81 -1.86
N THR A 649 -18.54 -13.08 -2.17
CA THR A 649 -19.67 -13.49 -3.02
C THR A 649 -20.77 -14.17 -2.21
N ALA A 650 -22.03 -13.83 -2.47
CA ALA A 650 -23.18 -14.46 -1.84
C ALA A 650 -24.40 -14.49 -2.78
N SER A 651 -25.43 -15.21 -2.37
CA SER A 651 -26.67 -15.43 -3.14
C SER A 651 -27.87 -15.34 -2.23
N HIS A 652 -28.91 -14.61 -2.63
CA HIS A 652 -30.16 -14.45 -1.87
C HIS A 652 -31.38 -14.23 -2.78
N ARG A 653 -32.56 -14.66 -2.34
CA ARG A 653 -33.83 -14.46 -3.04
C ARG A 653 -34.83 -13.75 -2.12
N TYR A 654 -35.05 -12.47 -2.37
CA TYR A 654 -36.06 -11.66 -1.68
C TYR A 654 -37.48 -12.17 -1.95
N ALA A 655 -38.34 -12.09 -0.93
CA ALA A 655 -39.73 -12.54 -1.05
C ALA A 655 -40.62 -11.60 -1.89
N ARG A 656 -40.21 -10.32 -2.04
CA ARG A 656 -40.99 -9.24 -2.69
C ARG A 656 -40.04 -8.26 -3.41
N ASP A 657 -40.63 -7.37 -4.19
CA ASP A 657 -39.99 -6.16 -4.71
C ASP A 657 -39.95 -5.10 -3.60
N GLY A 658 -38.90 -4.27 -3.57
CA GLY A 658 -38.70 -3.29 -2.50
C GLY A 658 -37.29 -2.70 -2.45
N VAL A 659 -37.06 -1.87 -1.43
CA VAL A 659 -35.74 -1.28 -1.12
C VAL A 659 -35.34 -1.77 0.27
N TYR A 660 -34.24 -2.50 0.33
CA TYR A 660 -33.73 -3.16 1.53
C TYR A 660 -32.42 -2.52 1.97
N ARG A 661 -32.26 -2.32 3.28
CA ARG A 661 -31.00 -1.86 3.90
C ARG A 661 -30.22 -3.08 4.36
N ALA A 662 -29.28 -3.51 3.54
CA ALA A 662 -28.43 -4.65 3.82
C ALA A 662 -27.13 -4.21 4.51
N THR A 663 -26.46 -5.13 5.18
CA THR A 663 -25.10 -4.91 5.70
C THR A 663 -24.22 -6.12 5.40
N VAL A 664 -22.92 -5.88 5.19
CA VAL A 664 -21.92 -6.94 5.09
C VAL A 664 -20.85 -6.70 6.14
N THR A 665 -20.57 -7.71 6.96
CA THR A 665 -19.55 -7.69 8.01
C THR A 665 -18.43 -8.66 7.65
N ALA A 666 -17.20 -8.16 7.55
CA ALA A 666 -15.98 -8.95 7.33
C ALA A 666 -15.16 -9.01 8.63
N THR A 667 -14.60 -10.19 8.96
CA THR A 667 -13.83 -10.43 10.20
C THR A 667 -12.54 -11.21 9.90
N ARG A 668 -11.42 -10.82 10.52
CA ARG A 668 -10.10 -11.47 10.32
C ARG A 668 -9.68 -12.36 11.50
N PRO A 669 -8.67 -13.24 11.34
CA PRO A 669 -8.14 -14.03 12.46
C PRO A 669 -7.55 -13.14 13.55
N GLY A 670 -7.66 -13.59 14.81
CA GLY A 670 -7.16 -12.85 15.97
C GLY A 670 -8.07 -11.72 16.46
N GLY A 671 -9.13 -11.39 15.72
CA GLY A 671 -10.11 -10.35 16.05
C GLY A 671 -10.01 -9.13 15.13
N GLY A 672 -10.97 -8.22 15.29
CA GLY A 672 -11.20 -7.10 14.39
C GLY A 672 -12.17 -7.46 13.27
N SER A 673 -13.19 -6.61 13.11
CA SER A 673 -14.21 -6.69 12.07
C SER A 673 -14.49 -5.30 11.51
N SER A 674 -15.01 -5.23 10.30
CA SER A 674 -15.56 -4.02 9.67
C SER A 674 -16.90 -4.35 9.02
N THR A 675 -17.79 -3.37 8.93
CA THR A 675 -19.15 -3.51 8.42
C THR A 675 -19.46 -2.38 7.44
N SER A 676 -19.92 -2.71 6.24
CA SER A 676 -20.49 -1.77 5.27
C SER A 676 -22.01 -1.92 5.26
N GLU A 677 -22.75 -0.83 5.42
CA GLU A 677 -24.13 -0.77 4.95
C GLU A 677 -24.15 -0.68 3.42
N PHE A 678 -25.23 -1.14 2.78
CA PHE A 678 -25.53 -0.92 1.36
C PHE A 678 -27.03 -1.11 1.10
N THR A 679 -27.52 -0.54 0.01
CA THR A 679 -28.93 -0.64 -0.41
C THR A 679 -29.09 -1.74 -1.45
N VAL A 680 -30.11 -2.59 -1.29
CA VAL A 680 -30.56 -3.48 -2.37
C VAL A 680 -31.93 -3.03 -2.86
N VAL A 681 -31.98 -2.59 -4.12
CA VAL A 681 -33.21 -2.23 -4.83
C VAL A 681 -33.63 -3.42 -5.67
N VAL A 682 -34.76 -4.03 -5.33
CA VAL A 682 -35.37 -5.14 -6.07
C VAL A 682 -36.58 -4.60 -6.82
N GLU A 683 -36.43 -4.40 -8.14
CA GLU A 683 -37.51 -3.97 -9.02
C GLU A 683 -37.61 -4.89 -10.24
N THR A 684 -38.64 -5.74 -10.25
CA THR A 684 -38.96 -6.62 -11.38
C THR A 684 -39.84 -5.92 -12.43
N CYS A 685 -40.37 -4.74 -12.11
CA CYS A 685 -41.35 -3.99 -12.89
C CYS A 685 -40.78 -3.48 -14.23
N THR A 686 -41.11 -4.14 -15.34
CA THR A 686 -40.76 -3.64 -16.70
C THR A 686 -41.72 -2.55 -17.20
N THR A 687 -42.86 -2.35 -16.53
CA THR A 687 -43.84 -1.30 -16.84
C THR A 687 -44.68 -1.01 -15.59
N THR A 688 -44.74 0.24 -15.14
CA THR A 688 -45.50 0.63 -13.95
C THR A 688 -46.69 1.53 -14.32
N VAL A 689 -47.89 1.10 -13.93
CA VAL A 689 -49.13 1.86 -14.02
C VAL A 689 -49.44 2.45 -12.65
N SER A 690 -49.65 3.76 -12.61
CA SER A 690 -50.05 4.53 -11.43
C SER A 690 -51.25 5.44 -11.77
N GLY A 691 -51.87 6.08 -10.78
CA GLY A 691 -53.01 6.97 -11.00
C GLY A 691 -54.27 6.22 -11.43
N THR A 692 -54.92 6.63 -12.54
CA THR A 692 -56.18 6.03 -13.01
C THR A 692 -56.11 5.60 -14.48
N HIS A 693 -56.25 4.29 -14.74
CA HIS A 693 -56.45 3.73 -16.07
C HIS A 693 -57.96 3.57 -16.36
N ARG A 694 -58.40 3.88 -17.58
CA ARG A 694 -59.81 3.75 -18.00
C ARG A 694 -59.92 2.84 -19.23
N GLY A 695 -60.84 1.89 -19.19
CA GLY A 695 -60.96 0.83 -20.18
C GLY A 695 -60.13 -0.41 -19.85
N PRO A 696 -60.11 -1.42 -20.74
CA PRO A 696 -59.33 -2.64 -20.57
C PRO A 696 -57.83 -2.38 -20.38
N LEU A 697 -57.16 -3.23 -19.59
CA LEU A 697 -55.72 -3.27 -19.46
C LEU A 697 -55.21 -4.67 -19.84
N ILE A 698 -54.40 -4.75 -20.90
CA ILE A 698 -53.80 -6.00 -21.37
C ILE A 698 -52.32 -6.00 -20.97
N VAL A 699 -51.97 -6.87 -20.02
CA VAL A 699 -50.58 -7.12 -19.61
C VAL A 699 -49.97 -8.07 -20.64
N GLY A 700 -49.19 -7.50 -21.55
CA GLY A 700 -48.81 -8.14 -22.82
C GLY A 700 -47.52 -8.97 -22.79
N ALA A 701 -46.50 -8.49 -22.08
CA ALA A 701 -45.18 -9.10 -21.91
C ALA A 701 -44.49 -8.48 -20.67
N GLY A 702 -43.39 -9.09 -20.21
CA GLY A 702 -42.64 -8.60 -19.04
C GLY A 702 -43.45 -8.64 -17.74
N VAL A 703 -43.14 -7.74 -16.81
CA VAL A 703 -43.88 -7.52 -15.56
C VAL A 703 -44.58 -6.16 -15.63
N THR A 704 -45.91 -6.15 -15.53
CA THR A 704 -46.68 -4.91 -15.34
C THR A 704 -47.05 -4.76 -13.87
N CYS A 705 -46.64 -3.64 -13.27
CA CYS A 705 -46.91 -3.31 -11.89
C CYS A 705 -48.04 -2.29 -11.77
N LEU A 706 -49.05 -2.56 -10.94
CA LEU A 706 -50.12 -1.61 -10.60
C LEU A 706 -49.81 -1.02 -9.22
N ALA A 707 -49.15 0.14 -9.19
CA ALA A 707 -48.69 0.79 -7.96
C ALA A 707 -49.76 1.78 -7.46
N GLY A 708 -50.63 1.33 -6.55
CA GLY A 708 -51.76 2.11 -6.02
C GLY A 708 -52.80 2.51 -7.07
N ALA A 709 -52.72 1.97 -8.29
CA ALA A 709 -53.51 2.42 -9.43
C ALA A 709 -54.99 2.02 -9.34
N THR A 710 -55.87 2.88 -9.85
CA THR A 710 -57.28 2.55 -10.10
C THR A 710 -57.48 2.16 -11.56
N VAL A 711 -57.80 0.90 -11.84
CA VAL A 711 -58.11 0.42 -13.20
C VAL A 711 -59.62 0.31 -13.35
N THR A 712 -60.23 1.09 -14.24
CA THR A 712 -61.69 1.03 -14.51
C THR A 712 -61.95 0.25 -15.80
N GLY A 713 -61.93 -1.08 -15.70
CA GLY A 713 -62.06 -2.02 -16.81
C GLY A 713 -61.47 -3.39 -16.47
N PRO A 714 -61.60 -4.39 -17.36
CA PRO A 714 -61.00 -5.70 -17.18
C PRO A 714 -59.47 -5.66 -17.28
N VAL A 715 -58.78 -6.41 -16.41
CA VAL A 715 -57.33 -6.66 -16.50
C VAL A 715 -57.11 -8.07 -17.02
N THR A 716 -56.30 -8.22 -18.07
CA THR A 716 -56.00 -9.53 -18.68
C THR A 716 -54.50 -9.72 -18.88
N VAL A 717 -53.94 -10.74 -18.22
CA VAL A 717 -52.53 -11.14 -18.31
C VAL A 717 -52.37 -12.23 -19.35
N ARG A 718 -51.55 -11.97 -20.37
CA ARG A 718 -51.23 -12.92 -21.44
C ARG A 718 -50.27 -14.02 -20.96
N PRO A 719 -50.26 -15.20 -21.61
CA PRO A 719 -49.25 -16.22 -21.36
C PRO A 719 -47.83 -15.65 -21.47
N GLY A 720 -46.95 -16.01 -20.53
CA GLY A 720 -45.57 -15.52 -20.47
C GLY A 720 -45.38 -14.12 -19.84
N ALA A 721 -46.46 -13.36 -19.61
CA ALA A 721 -46.40 -12.07 -18.93
C ALA A 721 -46.66 -12.20 -17.42
N SER A 722 -46.39 -11.14 -16.65
CA SER A 722 -46.57 -11.08 -15.20
C SER A 722 -47.28 -9.81 -14.74
N LEU A 723 -48.04 -9.92 -13.64
CA LEU A 723 -48.79 -8.82 -13.01
C LEU A 723 -48.46 -8.75 -11.51
N ILE A 724 -48.06 -7.57 -11.03
CA ILE A 724 -47.90 -7.28 -9.59
C ILE A 724 -48.77 -6.07 -9.24
N ALA A 725 -49.89 -6.29 -8.57
CA ALA A 725 -50.81 -5.23 -8.16
C ALA A 725 -50.68 -4.96 -6.65
N SER A 726 -50.09 -3.82 -6.29
CA SER A 726 -49.86 -3.41 -4.90
C SER A 726 -50.78 -2.26 -4.53
N ALA A 727 -51.66 -2.47 -3.54
CA ALA A 727 -52.71 -1.54 -3.09
C ALA A 727 -53.67 -1.02 -4.20
N ALA A 728 -53.70 -1.67 -5.36
CA ALA A 728 -54.49 -1.24 -6.53
C ALA A 728 -56.00 -1.48 -6.36
N SER A 729 -56.82 -0.72 -7.10
CA SER A 729 -58.27 -0.88 -7.18
C SER A 729 -58.71 -1.18 -8.62
N VAL A 730 -58.99 -2.44 -8.92
CA VAL A 730 -59.53 -2.86 -10.22
C VAL A 730 -61.05 -2.89 -10.14
N ARG A 731 -61.74 -2.15 -11.01
CA ARG A 731 -63.20 -2.17 -11.19
C ARG A 731 -63.51 -2.94 -12.47
N GLY A 732 -63.65 -4.25 -12.33
CA GLY A 732 -63.71 -5.21 -13.43
C GLY A 732 -63.04 -6.55 -13.05
N PRO A 733 -63.14 -7.56 -13.93
CA PRO A 733 -62.51 -8.86 -13.72
C PRO A 733 -60.99 -8.78 -13.86
N VAL A 734 -60.28 -9.65 -13.14
CA VAL A 734 -58.85 -9.93 -13.36
C VAL A 734 -58.70 -11.36 -13.87
N SER A 735 -58.18 -11.51 -15.08
CA SER A 735 -57.90 -12.81 -15.70
C SER A 735 -56.42 -12.99 -16.01
N ALA A 736 -55.85 -14.14 -15.67
CA ALA A 736 -54.48 -14.51 -16.00
C ALA A 736 -54.43 -15.98 -16.44
N THR A 737 -53.78 -16.27 -17.58
CA THR A 737 -53.69 -17.64 -18.10
C THR A 737 -52.30 -17.88 -18.68
N GLY A 738 -51.58 -18.86 -18.15
CA GLY A 738 -50.19 -19.14 -18.52
C GLY A 738 -49.19 -18.05 -18.12
N ALA A 739 -49.55 -17.19 -17.16
CA ALA A 739 -48.70 -16.12 -16.66
C ALA A 739 -47.44 -16.67 -15.96
N VAL A 740 -46.37 -15.86 -15.89
CA VAL A 740 -45.18 -16.23 -15.12
C VAL A 740 -45.42 -15.92 -13.64
N THR A 741 -45.69 -14.66 -13.30
CA THR A 741 -46.01 -14.24 -11.92
C THR A 741 -47.33 -13.49 -11.85
N VAL A 742 -48.15 -13.78 -10.84
CA VAL A 742 -49.40 -13.04 -10.55
C VAL A 742 -49.46 -12.75 -9.05
N GLU A 743 -49.36 -11.49 -8.69
CA GLU A 743 -49.42 -11.02 -7.31
C GLU A 743 -50.47 -9.93 -7.14
N LEU A 744 -51.40 -10.15 -6.22
CA LEU A 744 -52.41 -9.19 -5.80
C LEU A 744 -52.21 -8.95 -4.30
N LEU A 745 -51.71 -7.78 -3.94
CA LEU A 745 -51.22 -7.43 -2.60
C LEU A 745 -52.02 -6.24 -2.05
N GLY A 746 -52.99 -6.52 -1.17
CA GLY A 746 -53.94 -5.54 -0.66
C GLY A 746 -54.94 -5.06 -1.72
N GLY A 747 -55.50 -3.86 -1.51
CA GLY A 747 -56.39 -3.23 -2.49
C GLY A 747 -57.74 -3.92 -2.69
N SER A 748 -58.26 -3.87 -3.92
CA SER A 748 -59.58 -4.42 -4.27
C SER A 748 -59.70 -4.83 -5.74
N VAL A 749 -60.41 -5.93 -6.01
CA VAL A 749 -60.93 -6.30 -7.33
C VAL A 749 -62.45 -6.37 -7.26
N ASP A 750 -63.16 -5.39 -7.82
CA ASP A 750 -64.61 -5.39 -7.95
C ASP A 750 -65.03 -6.20 -9.19
N GLY A 751 -64.94 -7.53 -9.05
CA GLY A 751 -65.15 -8.50 -10.12
C GLY A 751 -64.59 -9.89 -9.75
N PRO A 752 -64.72 -10.89 -10.65
CA PRO A 752 -64.09 -12.20 -10.49
C PRO A 752 -62.57 -12.12 -10.69
N VAL A 753 -61.83 -12.94 -9.95
CA VAL A 753 -60.39 -13.18 -10.15
C VAL A 753 -60.21 -14.62 -10.63
N THR A 754 -59.57 -14.81 -11.78
CA THR A 754 -59.30 -16.14 -12.34
C THR A 754 -57.86 -16.24 -12.81
N VAL A 755 -57.10 -17.15 -12.19
CA VAL A 755 -55.69 -17.40 -12.50
C VAL A 755 -55.51 -18.88 -12.83
N ALA A 756 -54.97 -19.16 -14.02
CA ALA A 756 -54.81 -20.50 -14.54
C ALA A 756 -53.38 -20.75 -15.05
N GLY A 757 -52.74 -21.84 -14.63
CA GLY A 757 -51.45 -22.29 -15.19
C GLY A 757 -50.26 -21.37 -14.93
N THR A 758 -50.21 -20.67 -13.79
CA THR A 758 -49.07 -19.83 -13.41
C THR A 758 -47.85 -20.70 -13.09
N ARG A 759 -46.65 -20.28 -13.50
CA ARG A 759 -45.41 -21.10 -13.39
C ARG A 759 -44.27 -20.55 -12.51
N GLY A 760 -44.31 -19.26 -12.17
CA GLY A 760 -43.32 -18.62 -11.31
C GLY A 760 -43.84 -18.49 -9.89
N GLN A 761 -44.53 -17.40 -9.60
CA GLN A 761 -45.04 -17.07 -8.26
C GLN A 761 -46.51 -16.63 -8.33
N LEU A 762 -47.33 -17.10 -7.38
CA LEU A 762 -48.76 -16.80 -7.29
C LEU A 762 -49.11 -16.36 -5.87
N VAL A 763 -49.47 -15.09 -5.69
CA VAL A 763 -49.86 -14.51 -4.41
C VAL A 763 -51.18 -13.74 -4.54
N VAL A 764 -52.11 -14.01 -3.64
CA VAL A 764 -53.31 -13.21 -3.41
C VAL A 764 -53.38 -12.97 -1.90
N GLU A 765 -52.98 -11.78 -1.44
CA GLU A 765 -52.86 -11.44 -0.02
C GLU A 765 -53.67 -10.17 0.33
N LYS A 766 -54.52 -10.23 1.36
CA LYS A 766 -55.26 -9.08 1.92
C LYS A 766 -56.13 -8.31 0.92
N VAL A 767 -56.51 -8.94 -0.20
CA VAL A 767 -57.33 -8.35 -1.28
C VAL A 767 -58.81 -8.44 -0.91
N ARG A 768 -59.59 -7.40 -1.22
CA ARG A 768 -61.07 -7.49 -1.27
C ARG A 768 -61.53 -7.85 -2.68
N ILE A 769 -62.15 -9.00 -2.88
CA ILE A 769 -62.57 -9.53 -4.19
C ILE A 769 -64.10 -9.58 -4.22
N GLY A 770 -64.72 -8.83 -5.14
CA GLY A 770 -66.18 -8.66 -5.29
C GLY A 770 -66.90 -9.84 -5.95
N GLY A 771 -66.20 -10.92 -6.27
CA GLY A 771 -66.73 -12.10 -6.95
C GLY A 771 -65.99 -13.39 -6.60
N PRO A 772 -66.06 -14.44 -7.45
CA PRO A 772 -65.32 -15.68 -7.24
C PRO A 772 -63.80 -15.47 -7.35
N LEU A 773 -63.04 -16.23 -6.56
CA LEU A 773 -61.59 -16.41 -6.70
C LEU A 773 -61.31 -17.85 -7.16
N VAL A 774 -60.74 -17.99 -8.36
CA VAL A 774 -60.52 -19.28 -9.03
C VAL A 774 -59.04 -19.43 -9.38
N LEU A 775 -58.37 -20.44 -8.80
CA LEU A 775 -56.95 -20.72 -9.00
C LEU A 775 -56.75 -22.16 -9.50
N THR A 776 -56.34 -22.34 -10.77
CA THR A 776 -56.26 -23.67 -11.38
C THR A 776 -54.91 -23.98 -12.01
N GLY A 777 -54.49 -25.24 -11.95
CA GLY A 777 -53.37 -25.79 -12.73
C GLY A 777 -52.01 -25.09 -12.53
N SER A 778 -51.83 -24.26 -11.51
CA SER A 778 -50.62 -23.46 -11.33
C SER A 778 -49.54 -24.26 -10.60
N ALA A 779 -48.31 -24.23 -11.11
CA ALA A 779 -47.18 -24.96 -10.57
C ALA A 779 -46.07 -23.97 -10.22
N THR A 780 -45.95 -23.62 -8.93
CA THR A 780 -45.11 -22.49 -8.46
C THR A 780 -44.20 -22.92 -7.31
N ASP A 781 -43.06 -22.24 -7.18
CA ASP A 781 -42.14 -22.41 -6.04
C ASP A 781 -41.72 -21.04 -5.46
N PRO A 782 -42.25 -20.65 -4.28
CA PRO A 782 -43.04 -21.44 -3.33
C PRO A 782 -44.49 -21.74 -3.76
N ALA A 783 -45.18 -22.55 -2.95
CA ALA A 783 -46.60 -22.86 -3.08
C ALA A 783 -47.48 -21.59 -3.20
N PRO A 784 -48.60 -21.62 -3.95
CA PRO A 784 -49.45 -20.45 -4.12
C PRO A 784 -49.99 -19.90 -2.79
N LEU A 785 -49.79 -18.63 -2.52
CA LEU A 785 -50.22 -17.99 -1.27
C LEU A 785 -51.59 -17.33 -1.45
N VAL A 786 -52.58 -17.75 -0.66
CA VAL A 786 -53.94 -17.20 -0.62
C VAL A 786 -54.25 -16.85 0.83
N ALA A 787 -53.98 -15.61 1.24
CA ALA A 787 -53.84 -15.24 2.65
C ALA A 787 -54.64 -13.97 3.02
N GLY A 788 -55.49 -14.05 4.06
CA GLY A 788 -56.16 -12.90 4.66
C GLY A 788 -57.13 -12.15 3.74
N ASN A 789 -57.60 -12.76 2.65
CA ASN A 789 -58.46 -12.10 1.67
C ASN A 789 -59.93 -12.03 2.14
N SER A 790 -60.70 -11.14 1.52
CA SER A 790 -62.16 -11.10 1.66
C SER A 790 -62.80 -11.37 0.29
N VAL A 791 -63.41 -12.53 0.11
CA VAL A 791 -63.91 -13.02 -1.19
C VAL A 791 -65.44 -13.07 -1.16
N HIS A 792 -66.09 -12.24 -1.97
CA HIS A 792 -67.54 -12.17 -2.12
C HIS A 792 -68.04 -13.11 -3.22
N GLY A 793 -67.69 -14.39 -3.08
CA GLY A 793 -68.05 -15.46 -4.01
C GLY A 793 -67.45 -16.79 -3.55
N PRO A 794 -67.53 -17.85 -4.37
CA PRO A 794 -66.84 -19.11 -4.10
C PRO A 794 -65.32 -18.97 -4.21
N LEU A 795 -64.59 -19.76 -3.42
CA LEU A 795 -63.15 -19.95 -3.52
C LEU A 795 -62.89 -21.36 -4.08
N VAL A 796 -62.30 -21.43 -5.28
CA VAL A 796 -62.14 -22.66 -6.05
C VAL A 796 -60.67 -22.87 -6.41
N CYS A 797 -60.08 -23.97 -5.94
CA CYS A 797 -58.68 -24.29 -6.24
C CYS A 797 -58.51 -25.75 -6.67
N SER A 798 -57.97 -26.00 -7.86
CA SER A 798 -57.81 -27.37 -8.38
C SER A 798 -56.59 -27.56 -9.28
N GLY A 799 -55.88 -28.68 -9.10
CA GLY A 799 -54.74 -29.06 -9.94
C GLY A 799 -53.49 -28.20 -9.77
N ASN A 800 -53.40 -27.38 -8.72
CA ASN A 800 -52.19 -26.60 -8.41
C ASN A 800 -51.16 -27.50 -7.69
N THR A 801 -49.87 -27.28 -7.94
CA THR A 801 -48.78 -28.10 -7.40
C THR A 801 -47.62 -27.20 -6.96
N PRO A 802 -47.36 -27.01 -5.65
CA PRO A 802 -48.11 -27.53 -4.51
C PRO A 802 -49.55 -27.02 -4.39
N ALA A 803 -50.33 -27.62 -3.49
CA ALA A 803 -51.62 -27.06 -3.09
C ALA A 803 -51.44 -25.66 -2.46
N PRO A 804 -52.36 -24.70 -2.65
CA PRO A 804 -52.22 -23.37 -2.08
C PRO A 804 -52.23 -23.36 -0.54
N VAL A 805 -51.61 -22.35 0.06
CA VAL A 805 -51.45 -22.15 1.51
C VAL A 805 -51.89 -20.74 1.92
N ASN A 806 -52.19 -20.50 3.21
CA ASN A 806 -52.65 -19.19 3.70
C ASN A 806 -51.67 -18.43 4.61
N GLY A 807 -50.48 -18.98 4.86
CA GLY A 807 -49.46 -18.34 5.71
C GLY A 807 -49.91 -18.03 7.14
N GLY A 808 -50.93 -18.73 7.66
CA GLY A 808 -51.53 -18.45 8.97
C GLY A 808 -52.56 -17.31 8.99
N LEU A 809 -52.84 -16.67 7.84
CA LEU A 809 -53.86 -15.61 7.72
C LEU A 809 -55.11 -16.17 7.02
N ALA A 810 -56.11 -16.54 7.81
CA ALA A 810 -57.35 -17.15 7.31
C ALA A 810 -58.13 -16.22 6.36
N ASN A 811 -58.77 -16.81 5.34
CA ASN A 811 -59.57 -16.08 4.35
C ASN A 811 -61.05 -15.96 4.78
N THR A 812 -61.66 -14.81 4.51
CA THR A 812 -63.10 -14.57 4.74
C THR A 812 -63.88 -14.75 3.44
N VAL A 813 -64.49 -15.92 3.24
CA VAL A 813 -65.19 -16.28 1.99
C VAL A 813 -66.71 -16.28 2.17
N ARG A 814 -67.44 -15.57 1.30
CA ARG A 814 -68.91 -15.55 1.24
C ARG A 814 -69.43 -16.42 0.09
N GLY A 815 -69.09 -17.70 0.16
CA GLY A 815 -69.44 -18.71 -0.84
C GLY A 815 -68.80 -20.06 -0.52
N PRO A 816 -69.09 -21.13 -1.28
CA PRO A 816 -68.51 -22.44 -1.04
C PRO A 816 -67.00 -22.43 -1.32
N VAL A 817 -66.22 -23.00 -0.39
CA VAL A 817 -64.78 -23.22 -0.54
C VAL A 817 -64.55 -24.66 -1.03
N THR A 818 -63.82 -24.83 -2.12
CA THR A 818 -63.77 -26.11 -2.86
C THR A 818 -62.38 -26.50 -3.37
N GLY A 819 -62.21 -27.81 -3.57
CA GLY A 819 -60.94 -28.40 -3.96
C GLY A 819 -59.85 -28.19 -2.91
N GLN A 820 -58.67 -27.78 -3.36
CA GLN A 820 -57.44 -27.65 -2.57
C GLN A 820 -57.50 -26.53 -1.53
N CYS A 821 -58.35 -25.51 -1.70
CA CYS A 821 -58.42 -24.37 -0.79
C CYS A 821 -59.33 -24.58 0.44
N ARG A 822 -59.83 -25.81 0.69
CA ARG A 822 -60.78 -26.14 1.78
C ARG A 822 -60.28 -25.90 3.22
N GLY A 823 -59.05 -25.47 3.42
CA GLY A 823 -58.46 -25.20 4.75
C GLY A 823 -57.73 -23.85 4.83
N LEU A 824 -58.10 -22.87 4.00
CA LEU A 824 -57.40 -21.58 3.86
C LEU A 824 -58.22 -20.39 4.36
#